data_AF-A0AAD7JLV5-F1
#
_entry.id   AF-A0AAD7JLV5-F1
#
_cell.length_a   1.000
_cell.length_b   1.000
_cell.length_c   1.000
_cell.angle_alpha   90.00
_cell.angle_beta   90.00
_cell.angle_gamma   90.00
#
_symmetry.space_group_name_H-M   'P 1'
#
loop_
_entity.id
_entity.type
_entity.pdbx_description
1 polymer ?
#
loop_
_entity_poly.entity_id
_entity_poly.type
_entity_poly.pdbx_seq_one_letter_code
_entity_poly.pdbx_strand_id
1 'polypeptide(L)'
;MTTPEPDATLDVTRSLHTSWRLRRAGPGTVGSTSSSSSYTRSVASSDFTLSSRTDASSVSSGGNDTRTRIPTLKFSKLYRDVCDLELKIQEQDSTDPDVNSVPTPATEHDDDEEAKEREKWRLHIEDHKLFTDLIHDILRQFLAPEISLSHLIKQSKLVVRLWICGFLNLLQSLHRAASSSTLALEHLRDFLDYAYGFYTVLVEDPLLSLFKNGWLEALGELARYKMLVSATFPDRVGSAGLPAQPVSAADPNHERLAPLPSSLINPPTTRVDNSSSASFGLPAVRVLDIEPEPERWRRVAQEWYGAGIAQQPGYGLLHHHLGLLSRGVVGEELRAVYHFLKSLNTRQSFPPSSESVLPIWSVAAQARRARSGASGAELFILLHGVLFLNKNLDDFSPAFPRLLERLERDGAEQREWIIMAVVNICAVFEYGNPTVLPKKLVKRSLTEEDKDKADSGREDSPKPASSTVPKPSRPFLLAMELFSAMLSHVIRHPTRKRSPFARSTLNPYLTAVLMFLATALKHPQARAAMERHLPWDDLAAFFARIPRRVMALEGLAAGSASNERRWAMLTSGCTSPLPEDWCIRGMEWAGHKVVYGQGFWKAGEETREEIEVLDDSEAVESTDGHIEDDEDDGAGGKGSGDDERSKRWVRIVRSAVEIADVVDGFSWVEGTREWRVEGVLARKPES
;
A
#
# COMPACT_ATOMS: atom_id res chain seq x y z
N MET A 1 0.36 -35.69 -6.99
CA MET A 1 0.35 -35.13 -5.62
C MET A 1 0.25 -33.62 -5.75
N THR A 2 -0.97 -33.10 -5.71
CA THR A 2 -1.25 -31.66 -5.70
C THR A 2 -1.04 -31.14 -4.28
N THR A 3 -0.07 -30.24 -4.10
CA THR A 3 0.02 -29.43 -2.87
C THR A 3 -1.21 -28.52 -2.80
N PRO A 4 -1.85 -28.34 -1.62
CA PRO A 4 -2.92 -27.37 -1.49
C PRO A 4 -2.39 -25.95 -1.76
N GLU A 5 -3.24 -25.07 -2.30
CA GLU A 5 -2.96 -23.64 -2.31
C GLU A 5 -2.80 -23.12 -0.87
N PRO A 6 -2.01 -22.05 -0.64
CA PRO A 6 -1.95 -21.40 0.66
C PRO A 6 -3.33 -20.85 1.02
N ASP A 7 -3.92 -21.41 2.06
CA ASP A 7 -5.25 -21.09 2.55
C ASP A 7 -5.38 -19.58 2.85
N ALA A 8 -6.22 -18.88 2.07
CA ALA A 8 -6.41 -17.45 2.18
C ALA A 8 -6.91 -17.02 3.58
N THR A 9 -7.60 -17.91 4.31
CA THR A 9 -8.05 -17.66 5.68
C THR A 9 -6.87 -17.51 6.65
N LEU A 10 -5.80 -18.29 6.48
CA LEU A 10 -4.60 -18.25 7.32
C LEU A 10 -3.78 -16.99 7.07
N ASP A 11 -3.71 -16.49 5.85
CA ASP A 11 -2.97 -15.26 5.53
C ASP A 11 -3.69 -14.00 6.03
N VAL A 12 -5.02 -13.93 5.95
CA VAL A 12 -5.80 -12.82 6.51
C VAL A 12 -5.67 -12.80 8.04
N THR A 13 -5.86 -13.94 8.72
CA THR A 13 -5.77 -14.02 10.18
C THR A 13 -4.35 -13.76 10.70
N ARG A 14 -3.29 -14.19 9.99
CA ARG A 14 -1.89 -13.86 10.33
C ARG A 14 -1.55 -12.39 10.08
N SER A 15 -2.01 -11.80 8.98
CA SER A 15 -1.78 -10.38 8.66
C SER A 15 -2.43 -9.46 9.71
N LEU A 16 -3.72 -9.69 10.02
CA LEU A 16 -4.46 -9.06 11.12
C LEU A 16 -3.67 -9.11 12.44
N HIS A 17 -3.12 -10.28 12.77
CA HIS A 17 -2.41 -10.43 14.02
C HIS A 17 -1.05 -9.70 14.05
N THR A 18 -0.41 -9.53 12.90
CA THR A 18 0.95 -8.97 12.78
C THR A 18 0.95 -7.45 12.85
N SER A 19 0.00 -6.76 12.19
CA SER A 19 -0.16 -5.29 12.29
C SER A 19 -0.24 -4.83 13.75
N TRP A 20 -1.22 -5.36 14.49
CA TRP A 20 -1.53 -4.87 15.83
C TRP A 20 -0.57 -5.37 16.91
N ARG A 21 0.11 -6.51 16.71
CA ARG A 21 1.29 -6.90 17.53
C ARG A 21 2.43 -5.88 17.39
N LEU A 22 2.69 -5.37 16.19
CA LEU A 22 3.74 -4.39 15.92
C LEU A 22 3.46 -3.00 16.51
N ARG A 23 2.19 -2.64 16.79
CA ARG A 23 1.86 -1.46 17.62
C ARG A 23 2.07 -1.68 19.13
N ARG A 24 2.05 -2.93 19.60
CA ARG A 24 2.26 -3.27 21.03
C ARG A 24 3.73 -3.20 21.44
N ALA A 25 4.65 -3.48 20.51
CA ALA A 25 6.07 -3.20 20.63
C ALA A 25 6.35 -1.77 20.13
N GLY A 26 6.82 -0.87 21.00
CA GLY A 26 7.11 0.51 20.60
C GLY A 26 8.17 0.62 19.50
N PRO A 27 8.28 1.78 18.81
CA PRO A 27 9.23 1.99 17.72
C PRO A 27 10.68 2.02 18.21
N GLY A 28 11.28 0.84 18.40
CA GLY A 28 12.65 0.69 18.90
C GLY A 28 13.18 -0.74 19.04
N THR A 29 12.32 -1.75 19.21
CA THR A 29 12.75 -3.14 19.47
C THR A 29 12.52 -4.08 18.29
N VAL A 30 13.33 -3.91 17.23
CA VAL A 30 13.52 -4.93 16.18
C VAL A 30 14.94 -5.49 16.31
N GLY A 31 15.06 -6.65 16.95
CA GLY A 31 16.33 -7.35 17.14
C GLY A 31 16.12 -8.83 17.48
N SER A 32 16.63 -9.70 16.61
CA SER A 32 16.84 -11.14 16.83
C SER A 32 15.59 -12.04 17.01
N THR A 33 15.08 -12.58 15.91
CA THR A 33 14.21 -13.75 15.89
C THR A 33 14.99 -15.03 15.62
N SER A 34 15.34 -15.79 16.66
CA SER A 34 15.67 -17.22 16.53
C SER A 34 15.79 -17.93 17.89
N SER A 35 14.72 -18.58 18.36
CA SER A 35 14.74 -19.91 19.04
C SER A 35 13.36 -20.33 19.55
N SER A 36 13.20 -21.65 19.72
CA SER A 36 11.98 -22.42 19.95
C SER A 36 11.02 -21.98 21.07
N SER A 37 9.77 -22.41 20.87
CA SER A 37 8.69 -22.54 21.86
C SER A 37 9.13 -23.07 23.24
N SER A 38 8.82 -22.30 24.30
CA SER A 38 8.17 -22.83 25.52
C SER A 38 7.75 -21.69 26.48
N TYR A 39 6.54 -21.82 27.05
CA TYR A 39 5.92 -21.06 28.15
C TYR A 39 6.79 -20.14 29.03
N THR A 40 6.39 -18.87 29.16
CA THR A 40 5.87 -18.27 30.42
C THR A 40 5.42 -16.81 30.18
N ARG A 41 4.18 -16.45 30.54
CA ARG A 41 3.61 -15.12 30.29
C ARG A 41 3.73 -14.25 31.54
N SER A 42 4.91 -13.68 31.76
CA SER A 42 5.13 -12.72 32.85
C SER A 42 4.33 -11.43 32.60
N VAL A 43 3.25 -11.24 33.36
CA VAL A 43 2.48 -9.99 33.37
C VAL A 43 3.30 -8.94 34.10
N ALA A 44 3.86 -7.99 33.35
CA ALA A 44 4.49 -6.80 33.90
C ALA A 44 3.42 -5.84 34.45
N SER A 45 2.90 -6.18 35.64
CA SER A 45 2.06 -5.30 36.44
C SER A 45 2.92 -4.25 37.14
N SER A 46 3.17 -3.13 36.48
CA SER A 46 3.74 -1.94 37.10
C SER A 46 3.35 -0.69 36.31
N ASP A 47 2.36 0.05 36.84
CA ASP A 47 2.39 1.52 36.99
C ASP A 47 1.00 2.02 37.39
N PHE A 48 0.66 1.92 38.70
CA PHE A 48 -0.04 2.94 39.52
C PHE A 48 -0.48 2.38 40.90
N THR A 49 0.46 2.21 41.84
CA THR A 49 0.11 1.91 43.24
C THR A 49 -0.25 3.21 43.99
N LEU A 50 -1.54 3.51 44.14
CA LEU A 50 -2.00 4.54 45.07
C LEU A 50 -2.09 3.97 46.50
N SER A 51 -1.06 4.24 47.29
CA SER A 51 -1.07 3.96 48.73
C SER A 51 -2.07 4.87 49.43
N SER A 52 -3.20 4.33 49.88
CA SER A 52 -4.13 5.06 50.75
C SER A 52 -3.46 5.33 52.10
N ARG A 53 -3.14 6.60 52.37
CA ARG A 53 -2.88 7.11 53.72
C ARG A 53 -4.00 8.08 54.10
N THR A 54 -4.92 7.59 54.91
CA THR A 54 -5.71 8.46 55.79
C THR A 54 -4.76 9.16 56.77
N ASP A 55 -4.91 10.47 56.95
CA ASP A 55 -5.10 11.09 58.27
C ASP A 55 -5.24 12.63 58.19
N ALA A 56 -6.09 13.16 59.07
CA ALA A 56 -6.11 14.54 59.62
C ALA A 56 -6.10 15.79 58.70
N SER A 57 -7.31 16.30 58.43
CA SER A 57 -7.74 17.73 58.58
C SER A 57 -6.80 18.91 58.23
N SER A 58 -7.24 19.79 57.30
CA SER A 58 -7.78 21.13 57.67
C SER A 58 -8.14 22.06 56.48
N VAL A 59 -9.29 22.75 56.62
CA VAL A 59 -9.64 24.14 56.22
C VAL A 59 -9.35 24.66 54.79
N SER A 60 -10.43 24.74 54.02
CA SER A 60 -10.80 25.71 52.96
C SER A 60 -9.76 26.45 52.09
N SER A 61 -9.90 26.27 50.77
CA SER A 61 -10.04 27.40 49.82
C SER A 61 -10.93 26.96 48.66
N GLY A 62 -12.12 27.56 48.56
CA GLY A 62 -13.11 27.24 47.52
C GLY A 62 -12.89 28.07 46.24
N GLY A 63 -13.26 27.52 45.09
CA GLY A 63 -13.26 28.25 43.81
C GLY A 63 -12.99 27.36 42.60
N ASN A 64 -11.73 27.03 42.34
CA ASN A 64 -11.31 26.40 41.08
C ASN A 64 -11.12 24.87 41.13
N ASP A 65 -10.81 24.30 42.29
CA ASP A 65 -10.28 22.93 42.35
C ASP A 65 -11.35 21.82 42.15
N THR A 66 -12.63 22.16 42.34
CA THR A 66 -13.75 21.22 42.15
C THR A 66 -13.98 20.86 40.68
N ARG A 67 -13.70 21.79 39.75
CA ARG A 67 -13.98 21.65 38.31
C ARG A 67 -13.00 20.69 37.61
N THR A 68 -11.78 20.56 38.14
CA THR A 68 -10.75 19.59 37.69
C THR A 68 -10.83 18.25 38.43
N ARG A 69 -11.27 18.23 39.71
CA ARG A 69 -11.47 16.99 40.48
C ARG A 69 -12.63 16.11 39.97
N ILE A 70 -13.73 16.70 39.50
CA ILE A 70 -14.89 15.92 39.02
C ILE A 70 -14.57 15.10 37.75
N PRO A 71 -13.97 15.67 36.67
CA PRO A 71 -13.57 14.90 35.49
C PRO A 71 -12.54 13.80 35.79
N THR A 72 -11.55 14.08 36.64
CA THR A 72 -10.49 13.12 36.99
C THR A 72 -10.99 11.93 37.80
N LEU A 73 -11.95 12.15 38.72
CA LEU A 73 -12.63 11.07 39.43
C LEU A 73 -13.52 10.22 38.51
N LYS A 74 -14.27 10.85 37.59
CA LYS A 74 -15.07 10.14 36.58
C LYS A 74 -14.20 9.25 35.67
N PHE A 75 -13.11 9.80 35.16
CA PHE A 75 -12.13 9.04 34.37
C PHE A 75 -11.53 7.87 35.14
N SER A 76 -11.09 8.09 36.38
CA SER A 76 -10.51 7.03 37.22
C SER A 76 -11.50 5.87 37.45
N LYS A 77 -12.80 6.18 37.56
CA LYS A 77 -13.84 5.15 37.57
C LYS A 77 -13.91 4.42 36.23
N LEU A 78 -14.17 5.13 35.13
CA LEU A 78 -14.33 4.52 33.79
C LEU A 78 -13.11 3.69 33.38
N TYR A 79 -11.89 4.15 33.65
CA TYR A 79 -10.68 3.41 33.32
C TYR A 79 -10.53 2.11 34.12
N ARG A 80 -10.97 2.08 35.39
CA ARG A 80 -11.07 0.84 36.17
C ARG A 80 -12.15 -0.07 35.61
N ASP A 81 -13.35 0.47 35.36
CA ASP A 81 -14.47 -0.29 34.80
C ASP A 81 -14.06 -0.97 33.46
N VAL A 82 -13.27 -0.28 32.60
CA VAL A 82 -12.66 -0.84 31.38
C VAL A 82 -11.63 -1.94 31.67
N CYS A 83 -10.77 -1.79 32.69
CA CYS A 83 -9.79 -2.82 33.05
C CYS A 83 -10.45 -4.08 33.62
N ASP A 84 -11.46 -3.92 34.47
CA ASP A 84 -12.19 -5.02 35.09
C ASP A 84 -12.98 -5.81 34.01
N LEU A 85 -13.58 -5.10 33.05
CA LEU A 85 -14.26 -5.72 31.90
C LEU A 85 -13.29 -6.36 30.90
N GLU A 86 -12.09 -5.79 30.68
CA GLU A 86 -11.06 -6.43 29.85
C GLU A 86 -10.60 -7.77 30.44
N LEU A 87 -10.50 -7.86 31.78
CA LEU A 87 -10.16 -9.12 32.46
C LEU A 87 -11.28 -10.15 32.28
N LYS A 88 -12.55 -9.76 32.48
CA LYS A 88 -13.72 -10.64 32.24
C LYS A 88 -13.71 -11.21 30.81
N ILE A 89 -13.50 -10.36 29.81
CA ILE A 89 -13.40 -10.75 28.40
C ILE A 89 -12.22 -11.71 28.16
N GLN A 90 -11.06 -11.47 28.77
CA GLN A 90 -9.90 -12.36 28.63
C GLN A 90 -10.11 -13.73 29.31
N GLU A 91 -10.88 -13.80 30.40
CA GLU A 91 -11.28 -15.05 31.05
C GLU A 91 -12.28 -15.85 30.19
N GLN A 92 -13.27 -15.16 29.60
CA GLN A 92 -14.21 -15.72 28.60
C GLN A 92 -13.47 -16.29 27.37
N ASP A 93 -12.56 -15.51 26.76
CA ASP A 93 -11.72 -15.95 25.63
C ASP A 93 -10.84 -17.17 25.97
N SER A 94 -10.45 -17.33 27.25
CA SER A 94 -9.58 -18.44 27.69
C SER A 94 -10.31 -19.74 28.00
N THR A 95 -11.63 -19.68 28.15
CA THR A 95 -12.48 -20.84 28.49
C THR A 95 -13.19 -21.44 27.27
N ASP A 96 -13.07 -20.82 26.10
CA ASP A 96 -13.53 -21.37 24.81
C ASP A 96 -12.59 -22.54 24.39
N PRO A 97 -13.10 -23.79 24.28
CA PRO A 97 -12.25 -24.96 24.10
C PRO A 97 -11.63 -25.02 22.70
N ASP A 98 -10.39 -25.52 22.64
CA ASP A 98 -9.61 -25.65 21.41
C ASP A 98 -10.28 -26.61 20.40
N VAL A 99 -10.18 -26.30 19.11
CA VAL A 99 -10.97 -26.92 18.00
C VAL A 99 -10.64 -28.41 17.75
N ASN A 100 -9.70 -28.99 18.50
CA ASN A 100 -9.35 -30.42 18.46
C ASN A 100 -10.37 -31.35 19.15
N SER A 101 -11.53 -30.83 19.55
CA SER A 101 -12.67 -31.63 19.99
C SER A 101 -13.29 -32.35 18.79
N VAL A 102 -13.16 -33.68 18.73
CA VAL A 102 -13.64 -34.51 17.61
C VAL A 102 -15.12 -34.21 17.33
N PRO A 103 -15.54 -33.96 16.06
CA PRO A 103 -16.93 -33.79 15.71
C PRO A 103 -17.75 -35.02 16.15
N THR A 104 -18.57 -34.84 17.17
CA THR A 104 -19.52 -35.87 17.59
C THR A 104 -20.61 -35.90 16.51
N PRO A 105 -20.99 -37.07 15.97
CA PRO A 105 -21.99 -37.13 14.91
C PRO A 105 -23.30 -36.51 15.41
N ALA A 106 -23.96 -35.73 14.56
CA ALA A 106 -25.15 -34.97 14.89
C ALA A 106 -26.27 -35.86 15.46
N THR A 107 -26.32 -35.96 16.78
CA THR A 107 -27.53 -36.32 17.52
C THR A 107 -28.57 -35.23 17.37
N GLU A 108 -29.82 -35.60 17.62
CA GLU A 108 -31.02 -34.83 17.35
C GLU A 108 -30.92 -33.39 17.90
N HIS A 109 -31.51 -32.45 17.16
CA HIS A 109 -31.44 -31.00 17.39
C HIS A 109 -32.08 -30.67 18.75
N ASP A 110 -31.24 -30.57 19.78
CA ASP A 110 -31.66 -30.30 21.15
C ASP A 110 -31.83 -28.80 21.34
N ASP A 111 -33.08 -28.31 21.31
CA ASP A 111 -33.44 -26.89 21.40
C ASP A 111 -32.78 -26.21 22.63
N ASP A 112 -32.56 -26.97 23.71
CA ASP A 112 -31.90 -26.51 24.94
C ASP A 112 -30.40 -26.18 24.73
N GLU A 113 -29.69 -26.87 23.84
CA GLU A 113 -28.28 -26.58 23.55
C GLU A 113 -28.14 -25.35 22.63
N GLU A 114 -29.02 -25.19 21.64
CA GLU A 114 -29.04 -23.97 20.82
C GLU A 114 -29.40 -22.74 21.67
N ALA A 115 -30.35 -22.88 22.62
CA ALA A 115 -30.69 -21.81 23.55
C ALA A 115 -29.50 -21.40 24.45
N LYS A 116 -28.68 -22.36 24.91
CA LYS A 116 -27.44 -22.09 25.65
C LYS A 116 -26.40 -21.40 24.79
N GLU A 117 -26.21 -21.83 23.53
CA GLU A 117 -25.27 -21.19 22.60
C GLU A 117 -25.69 -19.73 22.32
N ARG A 118 -26.99 -19.50 22.10
CA ARG A 118 -27.59 -18.19 21.89
C ARG A 118 -27.34 -17.24 23.05
N GLU A 119 -27.56 -17.70 24.28
CA GLU A 119 -27.34 -16.88 25.48
C GLU A 119 -25.83 -16.62 25.71
N LYS A 120 -24.95 -17.61 25.45
CA LYS A 120 -23.48 -17.42 25.48
C LYS A 120 -23.06 -16.27 24.55
N TRP A 121 -23.43 -16.34 23.27
CA TRP A 121 -23.03 -15.32 22.30
C TRP A 121 -23.68 -13.96 22.60
N ARG A 122 -24.95 -13.93 23.03
CA ARG A 122 -25.63 -12.69 23.43
C ARG A 122 -24.87 -11.98 24.55
N LEU A 123 -24.47 -12.70 25.60
CA LEU A 123 -23.73 -12.15 26.74
C LEU A 123 -22.32 -11.67 26.34
N HIS A 124 -21.59 -12.44 25.52
CA HIS A 124 -20.28 -12.00 25.01
C HIS A 124 -20.42 -10.72 24.18
N ILE A 125 -21.36 -10.66 23.23
CA ILE A 125 -21.60 -9.46 22.41
C ILE A 125 -21.96 -8.25 23.28
N GLU A 126 -22.76 -8.44 24.34
CA GLU A 126 -23.12 -7.38 25.28
C GLU A 126 -21.90 -6.85 26.06
N ASP A 127 -21.04 -7.74 26.58
CA ASP A 127 -19.79 -7.38 27.26
C ASP A 127 -18.82 -6.61 26.34
N HIS A 128 -18.63 -7.08 25.10
CA HIS A 128 -17.77 -6.41 24.13
C HIS A 128 -18.32 -5.03 23.70
N LYS A 129 -19.64 -4.88 23.52
CA LYS A 129 -20.27 -3.58 23.23
C LYS A 129 -20.15 -2.59 24.39
N LEU A 130 -20.35 -3.06 25.62
CA LEU A 130 -20.14 -2.24 26.82
C LEU A 130 -18.68 -1.76 26.92
N PHE A 131 -17.71 -2.62 26.59
CA PHE A 131 -16.30 -2.26 26.56
C PHE A 131 -15.98 -1.19 25.50
N THR A 132 -16.57 -1.29 24.30
CA THR A 132 -16.39 -0.28 23.24
C THR A 132 -16.99 1.07 23.62
N ASP A 133 -18.18 1.07 24.23
CA ASP A 133 -18.84 2.29 24.70
C ASP A 133 -18.04 2.97 25.83
N LEU A 134 -17.55 2.22 26.82
CA LEU A 134 -16.71 2.76 27.90
C LEU A 134 -15.41 3.39 27.38
N ILE A 135 -14.74 2.79 26.39
CA ILE A 135 -13.54 3.42 25.79
C ILE A 135 -13.92 4.66 24.98
N HIS A 136 -15.02 4.64 24.23
CA HIS A 136 -15.50 5.79 23.46
C HIS A 136 -15.83 6.97 24.38
N ASP A 137 -16.51 6.73 25.51
CA ASP A 137 -16.78 7.72 26.54
C ASP A 137 -15.50 8.31 27.15
N ILE A 138 -14.48 7.48 27.39
CA ILE A 138 -13.15 7.95 27.83
C ILE A 138 -12.50 8.82 26.76
N LEU A 139 -12.50 8.40 25.49
CA LEU A 139 -11.90 9.16 24.40
C LEU A 139 -12.55 10.55 24.26
N ARG A 140 -13.89 10.62 24.30
CA ARG A 140 -14.65 11.88 24.25
C ARG A 140 -14.40 12.79 25.45
N GLN A 141 -14.25 12.24 26.66
CA GLN A 141 -14.01 13.03 27.87
C GLN A 141 -12.62 13.69 27.93
N PHE A 142 -11.66 13.28 27.09
CA PHE A 142 -10.27 13.72 27.16
C PHE A 142 -9.89 14.89 26.23
N LEU A 143 -10.87 15.50 25.55
CA LEU A 143 -10.64 16.53 24.54
C LEU A 143 -10.77 17.96 25.11
N ALA A 144 -10.29 18.14 26.34
CA ALA A 144 -10.10 19.45 26.95
C ALA A 144 -8.75 20.08 26.50
N PRO A 145 -8.59 21.42 26.47
CA PRO A 145 -7.65 22.09 25.56
C PRO A 145 -6.14 22.02 25.86
N GLU A 146 -5.67 21.16 26.76
CA GLU A 146 -4.24 21.08 27.16
C GLU A 146 -3.70 19.64 27.09
N ILE A 147 -3.47 19.15 25.88
CA ILE A 147 -2.97 17.79 25.63
C ILE A 147 -1.45 17.72 25.84
N SER A 148 -1.01 17.28 27.02
CA SER A 148 0.39 16.87 27.23
C SER A 148 0.72 15.59 26.46
N LEU A 149 1.94 15.46 25.93
CA LEU A 149 2.43 14.28 25.18
C LEU A 149 2.20 12.94 25.92
N SER A 150 2.26 12.96 27.26
CA SER A 150 1.99 11.80 28.10
C SER A 150 0.53 11.30 28.02
N HIS A 151 -0.42 12.20 27.77
CA HIS A 151 -1.84 11.87 27.58
C HIS A 151 -2.09 11.31 26.18
N LEU A 152 -1.44 11.84 25.15
CA LEU A 152 -1.52 11.31 23.78
C LEU A 152 -1.04 9.85 23.70
N ILE A 153 0.06 9.52 24.39
CA ILE A 153 0.56 8.14 24.47
C ILE A 153 -0.43 7.22 25.19
N LYS A 154 -1.15 7.70 26.22
CA LYS A 154 -2.21 6.93 26.89
C LYS A 154 -3.45 6.74 25.99
N GLN A 155 -3.86 7.76 25.25
CA GLN A 155 -4.98 7.68 24.30
C GLN A 155 -4.68 6.71 23.16
N SER A 156 -3.47 6.72 22.58
CA SER A 156 -3.09 5.76 21.53
C SER A 156 -3.15 4.29 21.99
N LYS A 157 -2.88 4.02 23.28
CA LYS A 157 -3.06 2.68 23.87
C LYS A 157 -4.54 2.30 24.01
N LEU A 158 -5.43 3.26 24.30
CA LEU A 158 -6.88 3.02 24.33
C LEU A 158 -7.43 2.68 22.94
N VAL A 159 -6.97 3.37 21.89
CA VAL A 159 -7.31 3.05 20.48
C VAL A 159 -6.92 1.60 20.13
N VAL A 160 -5.74 1.14 20.54
CA VAL A 160 -5.31 -0.25 20.32
C VAL A 160 -6.11 -1.26 21.15
N ARG A 161 -6.45 -0.94 22.41
CA ARG A 161 -7.32 -1.78 23.27
C ARG A 161 -8.74 -1.90 22.68
N LEU A 162 -9.30 -0.81 22.18
CA LEU A 162 -10.61 -0.75 21.52
C LEU A 162 -10.68 -1.73 20.35
N TRP A 163 -9.70 -1.69 19.44
CA TRP A 163 -9.66 -2.62 18.32
C TRP A 163 -9.49 -4.08 18.77
N ILE A 164 -8.47 -4.38 19.59
CA ILE A 164 -8.13 -5.77 19.93
C ILE A 164 -9.21 -6.40 20.81
N CYS A 165 -9.52 -5.77 21.95
CA CYS A 165 -10.41 -6.36 22.96
C CYS A 165 -11.87 -6.03 22.68
N GLY A 166 -12.19 -4.88 22.08
CA GLY A 166 -13.56 -4.52 21.75
C GLY A 166 -14.12 -5.25 20.54
N PHE A 167 -13.29 -5.53 19.52
CA PHE A 167 -13.76 -6.08 18.24
C PHE A 167 -13.04 -7.36 17.80
N LEU A 168 -11.70 -7.33 17.67
CA LEU A 168 -10.94 -8.37 16.98
C LEU A 168 -11.04 -9.75 17.65
N ASN A 169 -10.99 -9.81 18.99
CA ASN A 169 -11.10 -11.07 19.73
C ASN A 169 -12.46 -11.74 19.49
N LEU A 170 -13.57 -11.00 19.68
CA LEU A 170 -14.92 -11.53 19.48
C LEU A 170 -15.17 -11.97 18.04
N LEU A 171 -14.74 -11.16 17.06
CA LEU A 171 -14.80 -11.52 15.64
C LEU A 171 -14.09 -12.86 15.38
N GLN A 172 -12.89 -13.06 15.94
CA GLN A 172 -12.16 -14.32 15.79
C GLN A 172 -12.83 -15.51 16.49
N SER A 173 -13.41 -15.34 17.68
CA SER A 173 -14.15 -16.41 18.37
C SER A 173 -15.40 -16.80 17.57
N LEU A 174 -16.23 -15.83 17.19
CA LEU A 174 -17.42 -16.03 16.36
C LEU A 174 -17.09 -16.68 15.01
N HIS A 175 -16.01 -16.28 14.33
CA HIS A 175 -15.61 -16.87 13.04
C HIS A 175 -15.10 -18.32 13.15
N ARG A 176 -14.43 -18.68 14.27
CA ARG A 176 -14.10 -20.10 14.53
C ARG A 176 -15.38 -20.92 14.69
N ALA A 177 -16.34 -20.41 15.46
CA ALA A 177 -17.62 -21.08 15.70
C ALA A 177 -18.55 -21.10 14.47
N ALA A 178 -18.49 -20.11 13.59
CA ALA A 178 -19.29 -20.00 12.36
C ALA A 178 -19.08 -21.16 11.38
N SER A 179 -17.97 -21.90 11.50
CA SER A 179 -17.71 -23.12 10.71
C SER A 179 -18.55 -24.32 11.15
N SER A 180 -19.09 -24.29 12.38
CA SER A 180 -19.88 -25.38 13.00
C SER A 180 -21.29 -24.96 13.41
N SER A 181 -21.56 -23.67 13.61
CA SER A 181 -22.86 -23.13 14.04
C SER A 181 -23.33 -22.02 13.10
N THR A 182 -24.54 -22.18 12.56
CA THR A 182 -25.22 -21.14 11.76
C THR A 182 -25.59 -19.92 12.62
N LEU A 183 -25.91 -20.14 13.89
CA LEU A 183 -26.20 -19.09 14.85
C LEU A 183 -24.97 -18.20 15.12
N ALA A 184 -23.79 -18.81 15.26
CA ALA A 184 -22.54 -18.07 15.38
C ALA A 184 -22.21 -17.26 14.11
N LEU A 185 -22.58 -17.75 12.92
CA LEU A 185 -22.42 -17.02 11.65
C LEU A 185 -23.37 -15.82 11.55
N GLU A 186 -24.61 -15.93 11.99
CA GLU A 186 -25.55 -14.78 12.08
C GLU A 186 -25.00 -13.71 13.02
N HIS A 187 -24.60 -14.10 14.24
CA HIS A 187 -23.97 -13.20 15.20
C HIS A 187 -22.66 -12.57 14.70
N LEU A 188 -21.85 -13.30 13.93
CA LEU A 188 -20.65 -12.75 13.28
C LEU A 188 -20.99 -11.62 12.32
N ARG A 189 -22.01 -11.80 11.48
CA ARG A 189 -22.46 -10.82 10.48
C ARG A 189 -23.02 -9.57 11.16
N ASP A 190 -23.94 -9.76 12.12
CA ASP A 190 -24.51 -8.66 12.94
C ASP A 190 -23.41 -7.85 13.66
N PHE A 191 -22.42 -8.54 14.22
CA PHE A 191 -21.32 -7.88 14.93
C PHE A 191 -20.34 -7.16 13.98
N LEU A 192 -20.11 -7.69 12.76
CA LEU A 192 -19.37 -7.01 11.70
C LEU A 192 -20.07 -5.74 11.21
N ASP A 193 -21.39 -5.76 11.08
CA ASP A 193 -22.18 -4.56 10.73
C ASP A 193 -22.14 -3.51 11.85
N TYR A 194 -22.31 -3.93 13.10
CA TYR A 194 -22.13 -3.06 14.26
C TYR A 194 -20.73 -2.43 14.31
N ALA A 195 -19.68 -3.24 14.17
CA ALA A 195 -18.29 -2.77 14.21
C ALA A 195 -18.00 -1.78 13.08
N TYR A 196 -18.47 -2.06 11.85
CA TYR A 196 -18.29 -1.19 10.71
C TYR A 196 -18.99 0.16 10.93
N GLY A 197 -20.26 0.15 11.35
CA GLY A 197 -20.99 1.39 11.67
C GLY A 197 -20.34 2.19 12.80
N PHE A 198 -19.87 1.53 13.85
CA PHE A 198 -19.16 2.18 14.97
C PHE A 198 -17.89 2.91 14.49
N TYR A 199 -17.02 2.25 13.72
CA TYR A 199 -15.81 2.91 13.20
C TYR A 199 -16.10 3.99 12.14
N THR A 200 -17.18 3.88 11.36
CA THR A 200 -17.61 4.96 10.46
C THR A 200 -17.92 6.23 11.27
N VAL A 201 -18.70 6.12 12.35
CA VAL A 201 -19.00 7.25 13.24
C VAL A 201 -17.72 7.83 13.88
N LEU A 202 -16.72 7.02 14.21
CA LEU A 202 -15.43 7.50 14.73
C LEU A 202 -14.58 8.27 13.70
N VAL A 203 -14.70 7.96 12.41
CA VAL A 203 -14.04 8.72 11.33
C VAL A 203 -14.71 10.08 11.13
N GLU A 204 -16.03 10.14 11.28
CA GLU A 204 -16.84 11.35 11.09
C GLU A 204 -16.78 12.31 12.30
N ASP A 205 -16.56 11.81 13.52
CA ASP A 205 -16.47 12.63 14.74
C ASP A 205 -15.25 13.58 14.70
N PRO A 206 -15.45 14.92 14.56
CA PRO A 206 -14.33 15.86 14.43
C PRO A 206 -13.45 15.92 15.68
N LEU A 207 -14.00 15.58 16.85
CA LEU A 207 -13.27 15.57 18.12
C LEU A 207 -12.24 14.42 18.13
N LEU A 208 -12.53 13.30 17.45
CA LEU A 208 -11.68 12.11 17.39
C LEU A 208 -10.79 12.05 16.14
N SER A 209 -10.80 13.11 15.32
CA SER A 209 -10.00 13.28 14.10
C SER A 209 -8.50 13.02 14.27
N LEU A 210 -7.94 13.24 15.47
CA LEU A 210 -6.55 12.92 15.83
C LEU A 210 -6.20 11.43 15.61
N PHE A 211 -7.19 10.55 15.70
CA PHE A 211 -7.04 9.10 15.52
C PHE A 211 -7.62 8.58 14.19
N LYS A 212 -8.10 9.46 13.30
CA LYS A 212 -8.73 9.14 11.99
C LYS A 212 -7.94 8.09 11.20
N ASN A 213 -6.62 8.17 11.18
CA ASN A 213 -5.75 7.20 10.51
C ASN A 213 -5.87 5.76 11.05
N GLY A 214 -6.02 5.57 12.36
CA GLY A 214 -6.25 4.26 12.96
C GLY A 214 -7.66 3.74 12.73
N TRP A 215 -8.64 4.64 12.61
CA TRP A 215 -10.02 4.31 12.27
C TRP A 215 -10.16 3.86 10.81
N LEU A 216 -9.46 4.52 9.88
CA LEU A 216 -9.41 4.12 8.46
C LEU A 216 -8.73 2.76 8.27
N GLU A 217 -7.65 2.46 9.00
CA GLU A 217 -7.04 1.12 9.01
C GLU A 217 -8.04 0.06 9.51
N ALA A 218 -8.75 0.33 10.62
CA ALA A 218 -9.75 -0.57 11.17
C ALA A 218 -10.94 -0.81 10.22
N LEU A 219 -11.42 0.22 9.50
CA LEU A 219 -12.47 0.06 8.48
C LEU A 219 -11.99 -0.77 7.28
N GLY A 220 -10.74 -0.60 6.87
CA GLY A 220 -10.11 -1.46 5.86
C GLY A 220 -10.04 -2.93 6.31
N GLU A 221 -9.64 -3.19 7.56
CA GLU A 221 -9.63 -4.55 8.12
C GLU A 221 -11.04 -5.15 8.25
N LEU A 222 -12.04 -4.36 8.67
CA LEU A 222 -13.44 -4.82 8.74
C LEU A 222 -14.00 -5.14 7.35
N ALA A 223 -13.69 -4.32 6.34
CA ALA A 223 -14.08 -4.60 4.96
C ALA A 223 -13.39 -5.88 4.43
N ARG A 224 -12.10 -6.09 4.72
CA ARG A 224 -11.40 -7.37 4.44
C ARG A 224 -12.03 -8.56 5.16
N TYR A 225 -12.48 -8.36 6.40
CA TYR A 225 -13.12 -9.41 7.18
C TYR A 225 -14.46 -9.80 6.56
N LYS A 226 -15.27 -8.82 6.14
CA LYS A 226 -16.51 -9.04 5.40
C LYS A 226 -16.25 -9.73 4.06
N MET A 227 -15.27 -9.29 3.28
CA MET A 227 -14.81 -9.98 2.06
C MET A 227 -14.50 -11.47 2.32
N LEU A 228 -13.78 -11.78 3.40
CA LEU A 228 -13.46 -13.16 3.78
C LEU A 228 -14.71 -13.96 4.17
N VAL A 229 -15.60 -13.38 5.00
CA VAL A 229 -16.84 -14.04 5.45
C VAL A 229 -17.78 -14.30 4.28
N SER A 230 -18.00 -13.34 3.37
CA SER A 230 -18.82 -13.52 2.17
C SER A 230 -18.25 -14.55 1.20
N ALA A 231 -16.92 -14.68 1.12
CA ALA A 231 -16.26 -15.69 0.29
C ALA A 231 -16.31 -17.10 0.90
N THR A 232 -16.22 -17.20 2.24
CA THR A 232 -16.20 -18.48 2.98
C THR A 232 -17.62 -19.02 3.21
N PHE A 233 -18.57 -18.12 3.48
CA PHE A 233 -19.97 -18.42 3.81
C PHE A 233 -20.93 -17.66 2.89
N PRO A 234 -20.96 -17.98 1.59
CA PRO A 234 -21.80 -17.28 0.61
C PRO A 234 -23.30 -17.50 0.87
N ASP A 235 -24.10 -16.46 0.65
CA ASP A 235 -25.55 -16.53 0.86
C ASP A 235 -26.25 -17.45 -0.13
N ARG A 236 -26.90 -18.50 0.42
CA ARG A 236 -27.64 -19.51 -0.35
C ARG A 236 -28.82 -18.96 -1.17
N VAL A 237 -29.24 -17.72 -0.91
CA VAL A 237 -30.39 -17.09 -1.57
C VAL A 237 -30.02 -16.50 -2.95
N GLY A 238 -28.75 -16.20 -3.21
CA GLY A 238 -28.29 -15.61 -4.48
C GLY A 238 -27.62 -16.58 -5.46
N SER A 239 -27.02 -17.67 -4.97
CA SER A 239 -26.13 -18.53 -5.79
C SER A 239 -26.78 -19.83 -6.27
N ALA A 240 -27.83 -19.71 -7.09
CA ALA A 240 -28.33 -20.81 -7.92
C ALA A 240 -27.59 -20.88 -9.29
N GLY A 241 -26.30 -20.54 -9.29
CA GLY A 241 -25.49 -20.31 -10.49
C GLY A 241 -24.19 -21.10 -10.52
N LEU A 242 -24.30 -22.40 -10.86
CA LEU A 242 -23.22 -23.34 -11.20
C LEU A 242 -22.17 -23.68 -10.10
N PRO A 243 -21.92 -24.97 -9.81
CA PRO A 243 -20.69 -25.36 -9.13
C PRO A 243 -19.50 -25.19 -10.09
N ALA A 244 -18.52 -24.38 -9.71
CA ALA A 244 -17.26 -24.25 -10.44
C ALA A 244 -16.47 -25.57 -10.35
N GLN A 245 -16.59 -26.43 -11.38
CA GLN A 245 -15.67 -27.56 -11.51
C GLN A 245 -14.27 -27.06 -11.93
N PRO A 246 -13.19 -27.64 -11.37
CA PRO A 246 -11.84 -27.31 -11.78
C PRO A 246 -11.60 -27.81 -13.21
N VAL A 247 -11.30 -26.88 -14.12
CA VAL A 247 -10.88 -27.17 -15.50
C VAL A 247 -9.59 -28.01 -15.51
N SER A 248 -9.75 -29.33 -15.62
CA SER A 248 -8.65 -30.25 -15.92
C SER A 248 -8.35 -30.25 -17.42
N ALA A 249 -7.07 -30.50 -17.74
CA ALA A 249 -6.47 -30.34 -19.06
C ALA A 249 -7.27 -30.99 -20.21
N ALA A 250 -7.38 -30.27 -21.32
CA ALA A 250 -7.81 -30.82 -22.59
C ALA A 250 -6.71 -31.71 -23.20
N ASP A 251 -7.05 -32.95 -23.51
CA ASP A 251 -6.18 -33.93 -24.18
C ASP A 251 -6.40 -33.86 -25.72
N PRO A 252 -5.38 -33.53 -26.52
CA PRO A 252 -5.57 -33.24 -27.94
C PRO A 252 -5.32 -34.46 -28.84
N ASN A 253 -6.26 -35.41 -28.90
CA ASN A 253 -6.30 -36.45 -29.95
C ASN A 253 -7.68 -37.14 -30.08
N HIS A 254 -8.49 -36.77 -31.08
CA HIS A 254 -8.91 -37.72 -32.13
C HIS A 254 -9.73 -37.07 -33.28
N GLU A 255 -9.72 -37.76 -34.42
CA GLU A 255 -10.21 -37.34 -35.74
C GLU A 255 -11.72 -37.61 -36.03
N ARG A 256 -12.41 -36.59 -36.60
CA ARG A 256 -13.11 -36.60 -37.92
C ARG A 256 -14.49 -37.32 -38.10
N LEU A 257 -15.28 -36.75 -39.04
CA LEU A 257 -16.57 -37.24 -39.66
C LEU A 257 -17.86 -37.06 -38.81
N ALA A 258 -19.07 -36.78 -39.32
CA ALA A 258 -19.60 -36.26 -40.60
C ALA A 258 -21.09 -35.76 -40.37
N PRO A 259 -21.78 -35.05 -41.30
CA PRO A 259 -22.96 -34.22 -40.96
C PRO A 259 -24.36 -34.80 -41.27
N LEU A 260 -25.37 -34.27 -40.54
CA LEU A 260 -26.82 -34.01 -40.83
C LEU A 260 -27.64 -34.90 -41.81
N PRO A 261 -28.94 -35.12 -41.52
CA PRO A 261 -29.96 -34.42 -42.34
C PRO A 261 -31.23 -33.94 -41.59
N SER A 262 -32.07 -33.15 -42.27
CA SER A 262 -33.30 -32.51 -41.75
C SER A 262 -34.58 -32.92 -42.50
N SER A 263 -35.72 -33.07 -41.80
CA SER A 263 -37.12 -33.23 -42.32
C SER A 263 -38.13 -33.43 -41.15
N LEU A 264 -39.47 -33.27 -41.24
CA LEU A 264 -40.41 -32.54 -42.13
C LEU A 264 -41.83 -32.39 -41.46
N ILE A 265 -42.61 -31.37 -41.88
CA ILE A 265 -44.10 -31.28 -42.09
C ILE A 265 -45.00 -32.44 -41.57
N ASN A 266 -46.16 -32.31 -40.88
CA ASN A 266 -47.15 -31.20 -40.69
C ASN A 266 -48.03 -31.35 -39.38
N PRO A 267 -48.94 -30.40 -39.02
CA PRO A 267 -49.88 -30.45 -37.87
C PRO A 267 -51.37 -30.64 -38.32
N PRO A 268 -52.46 -30.34 -37.54
CA PRO A 268 -52.69 -30.28 -36.08
C PRO A 268 -53.93 -31.10 -35.58
N THR A 269 -54.02 -31.51 -34.29
CA THR A 269 -55.32 -31.61 -33.56
C THR A 269 -55.22 -31.72 -32.03
N THR A 270 -55.83 -30.75 -31.33
CA THR A 270 -56.61 -30.83 -30.08
C THR A 270 -56.12 -31.54 -28.79
N ARG A 271 -56.11 -30.71 -27.71
CA ARG A 271 -56.57 -30.93 -26.32
C ARG A 271 -55.55 -31.13 -25.15
N VAL A 272 -55.36 -30.00 -24.45
CA VAL A 272 -55.44 -29.79 -22.98
C VAL A 272 -54.25 -30.21 -22.08
N ASP A 273 -53.64 -29.16 -21.52
CA ASP A 273 -52.96 -28.97 -20.23
C ASP A 273 -51.91 -29.98 -19.72
N ASN A 274 -50.66 -29.52 -19.62
CA ASN A 274 -50.15 -29.08 -18.32
C ASN A 274 -48.86 -28.22 -18.41
N SER A 275 -48.74 -27.29 -17.45
CA SER A 275 -47.50 -26.62 -16.99
C SER A 275 -46.51 -26.04 -18.02
N SER A 276 -46.65 -24.75 -18.34
CA SER A 276 -45.50 -23.86 -18.53
C SER A 276 -45.89 -22.41 -18.19
N SER A 277 -45.92 -22.07 -16.89
CA SER A 277 -46.06 -20.69 -16.46
C SER A 277 -44.82 -19.90 -16.88
N ALA A 278 -44.99 -19.09 -17.92
CA ALA A 278 -44.10 -18.06 -18.46
C ALA A 278 -42.66 -18.02 -17.89
N SER A 279 -41.70 -18.51 -18.68
CA SER A 279 -40.29 -18.15 -18.53
C SER A 279 -40.11 -16.67 -18.93
N PHE A 280 -40.38 -15.78 -17.98
CA PHE A 280 -39.98 -14.38 -18.09
C PHE A 280 -38.47 -14.27 -17.89
N GLY A 281 -37.77 -13.71 -18.88
CA GLY A 281 -36.64 -12.83 -18.58
C GLY A 281 -35.24 -13.44 -18.41
N LEU A 282 -34.91 -14.60 -19.00
CA LEU A 282 -33.49 -15.00 -19.16
C LEU A 282 -32.59 -13.91 -19.81
N PRO A 283 -33.08 -13.02 -20.69
CA PRO A 283 -32.32 -11.84 -21.13
C PRO A 283 -32.22 -10.70 -20.10
N ALA A 284 -33.15 -10.61 -19.14
CA ALA A 284 -33.21 -9.53 -18.15
C ALA A 284 -32.24 -9.74 -16.98
N VAL A 285 -31.90 -10.99 -16.65
CA VAL A 285 -30.88 -11.33 -15.64
C VAL A 285 -29.49 -10.84 -16.06
N ARG A 286 -29.24 -10.60 -17.36
CA ARG A 286 -27.98 -9.99 -17.86
C ARG A 286 -27.90 -8.47 -17.75
N VAL A 287 -28.92 -7.81 -17.17
CA VAL A 287 -29.00 -6.34 -17.04
C VAL A 287 -28.77 -5.88 -15.60
N LEU A 288 -28.70 -6.80 -14.64
CA LEU A 288 -28.29 -6.55 -13.26
C LEU A 288 -27.09 -7.42 -12.94
N ASP A 289 -25.93 -7.02 -13.45
CA ASP A 289 -24.64 -7.63 -13.12
C ASP A 289 -24.25 -7.18 -11.70
N ILE A 290 -24.89 -7.79 -10.70
CA ILE A 290 -24.62 -7.52 -9.29
C ILE A 290 -23.25 -8.10 -8.98
N GLU A 291 -22.28 -7.20 -8.89
CA GLU A 291 -20.90 -7.50 -8.51
C GLU A 291 -20.86 -8.45 -7.29
N PRO A 292 -20.09 -9.56 -7.33
CA PRO A 292 -20.01 -10.50 -6.23
C PRO A 292 -19.66 -9.80 -4.91
N GLU A 293 -20.35 -10.16 -3.83
CA GLU A 293 -20.18 -9.46 -2.55
C GLU A 293 -18.71 -9.38 -2.05
N PRO A 294 -17.86 -10.42 -2.20
CA PRO A 294 -16.44 -10.32 -1.87
C PRO A 294 -15.69 -9.28 -2.69
N GLU A 295 -16.02 -9.11 -3.98
CA GLU A 295 -15.42 -8.10 -4.86
C GLU A 295 -15.80 -6.68 -4.39
N ARG A 296 -17.08 -6.48 -4.08
CA ARG A 296 -17.57 -5.22 -3.50
C ARG A 296 -16.84 -4.87 -2.20
N TRP A 297 -16.69 -5.82 -1.28
CA TRP A 297 -15.94 -5.60 -0.04
C TRP A 297 -14.43 -5.42 -0.26
N ARG A 298 -13.84 -6.01 -1.33
CA ARG A 298 -12.46 -5.75 -1.75
C ARG A 298 -12.26 -4.29 -2.13
N ARG A 299 -13.18 -3.72 -2.93
CA ARG A 299 -13.16 -2.29 -3.31
C ARG A 299 -13.33 -1.38 -2.11
N VAL A 300 -14.30 -1.65 -1.24
CA VAL A 300 -14.50 -0.90 0.02
C VAL A 300 -13.24 -0.94 0.90
N ALA A 301 -12.51 -2.06 0.93
CA ALA A 301 -11.23 -2.13 1.61
C ALA A 301 -10.14 -1.28 0.93
N GLN A 302 -9.99 -1.36 -0.41
CA GLN A 302 -9.06 -0.53 -1.20
C GLN A 302 -9.31 0.97 -0.95
N GLU A 303 -10.57 1.38 -0.94
CA GLU A 303 -11.05 2.72 -0.62
C GLU A 303 -10.60 3.21 0.77
N TRP A 304 -10.78 2.41 1.82
CA TRP A 304 -10.39 2.81 3.17
C TRP A 304 -8.87 2.92 3.34
N TYR A 305 -8.09 1.99 2.79
CA TYR A 305 -6.62 2.08 2.82
C TYR A 305 -6.11 3.24 1.95
N GLY A 306 -6.75 3.52 0.81
CA GLY A 306 -6.46 4.67 -0.04
C GLY A 306 -6.64 6.01 0.69
N ALA A 307 -7.76 6.17 1.40
CA ALA A 307 -7.99 7.34 2.26
C ALA A 307 -6.95 7.46 3.39
N GLY A 308 -6.51 6.32 3.96
CA GLY A 308 -5.41 6.27 4.91
C GLY A 308 -4.07 6.75 4.31
N ILE A 309 -3.77 6.36 3.08
CA ILE A 309 -2.54 6.78 2.35
C ILE A 309 -2.59 8.27 2.00
N ALA A 310 -3.76 8.82 1.66
CA ALA A 310 -3.92 10.26 1.40
C ALA A 310 -3.48 11.10 2.62
N GLN A 311 -3.78 10.63 3.84
CA GLN A 311 -3.38 11.26 5.11
C GLN A 311 -1.94 10.89 5.54
N GLN A 312 -1.57 9.60 5.51
CA GLN A 312 -0.27 9.08 5.95
C GLN A 312 0.44 8.28 4.84
N PRO A 313 0.90 8.94 3.76
CA PRO A 313 1.52 8.27 2.61
C PRO A 313 2.83 7.58 2.97
N GLY A 314 3.47 7.99 4.06
CA GLY A 314 4.69 7.36 4.58
C GLY A 314 4.46 6.07 5.34
N TYR A 315 3.22 5.60 5.53
CA TYR A 315 2.92 4.43 6.37
C TYR A 315 2.87 3.14 5.52
N GLY A 316 3.97 2.38 5.52
CA GLY A 316 4.14 1.20 4.67
C GLY A 316 3.11 0.09 4.91
N LEU A 317 2.48 0.05 6.08
CA LEU A 317 1.43 -0.90 6.40
C LEU A 317 0.21 -0.75 5.47
N LEU A 318 -0.22 0.46 5.15
CA LEU A 318 -1.40 0.66 4.30
C LEU A 318 -1.17 0.15 2.86
N HIS A 319 0.04 0.38 2.33
CA HIS A 319 0.46 -0.24 1.07
C HIS A 319 0.55 -1.78 1.19
N HIS A 320 0.96 -2.35 2.32
CA HIS A 320 0.94 -3.81 2.52
C HIS A 320 -0.48 -4.38 2.36
N HIS A 321 -1.49 -3.74 2.95
CA HIS A 321 -2.87 -4.20 2.84
C HIS A 321 -3.43 -4.07 1.41
N LEU A 322 -3.11 -3.00 0.68
CA LEU A 322 -3.43 -2.89 -0.75
C LEU A 322 -2.72 -3.94 -1.61
N GLY A 323 -1.45 -4.24 -1.31
CA GLY A 323 -0.70 -5.32 -1.96
C GLY A 323 -1.37 -6.67 -1.76
N LEU A 324 -1.88 -6.95 -0.56
CA LEU A 324 -2.67 -8.15 -0.26
C LEU A 324 -4.03 -8.18 -0.98
N LEU A 325 -4.68 -7.03 -1.19
CA LEU A 325 -5.94 -6.94 -1.94
C LEU A 325 -5.72 -7.15 -3.45
N SER A 326 -4.58 -6.72 -3.97
CA SER A 326 -4.19 -6.90 -5.38
C SER A 326 -3.60 -8.30 -5.68
N ARG A 327 -3.17 -9.03 -4.64
CA ARG A 327 -2.46 -10.31 -4.78
C ARG A 327 -3.42 -11.43 -5.16
N GLY A 328 -3.24 -11.99 -6.35
CA GLY A 328 -4.08 -13.07 -6.90
C GLY A 328 -5.24 -12.58 -7.75
N VAL A 329 -5.44 -11.26 -7.86
CA VAL A 329 -6.40 -10.66 -8.78
C VAL A 329 -5.81 -10.66 -10.20
N VAL A 330 -6.60 -11.10 -11.18
CA VAL A 330 -6.18 -11.19 -12.59
C VAL A 330 -5.87 -9.78 -13.11
N GLY A 331 -4.67 -9.59 -13.67
CA GLY A 331 -4.20 -8.30 -14.17
C GLY A 331 -3.52 -7.39 -13.13
N GLU A 332 -3.77 -7.57 -11.84
CA GLU A 332 -3.21 -6.70 -10.79
C GLU A 332 -1.86 -7.17 -10.22
N GLU A 333 -1.24 -8.24 -10.73
CA GLU A 333 0.05 -8.74 -10.21
C GLU A 333 1.15 -7.65 -10.17
N LEU A 334 1.14 -6.72 -11.13
CA LEU A 334 2.07 -5.58 -11.19
C LEU A 334 1.79 -4.55 -10.07
N ARG A 335 0.51 -4.27 -9.81
CA ARG A 335 0.04 -3.40 -8.71
C ARG A 335 0.33 -4.01 -7.34
N ALA A 336 0.18 -5.33 -7.20
CA ALA A 336 0.55 -6.05 -5.99
C ALA A 336 2.05 -5.91 -5.67
N VAL A 337 2.92 -6.12 -6.67
CA VAL A 337 4.37 -5.92 -6.54
C VAL A 337 4.71 -4.48 -6.18
N TYR A 338 4.10 -3.50 -6.86
CA TYR A 338 4.24 -2.06 -6.54
C TYR A 338 3.98 -1.79 -5.06
N HIS A 339 2.82 -2.22 -4.55
CA HIS A 339 2.41 -1.95 -3.18
C HIS A 339 3.30 -2.65 -2.15
N PHE A 340 3.67 -3.91 -2.35
CA PHE A 340 4.58 -4.61 -1.43
C PHE A 340 5.99 -4.00 -1.43
N LEU A 341 6.53 -3.60 -2.59
CA LEU A 341 7.88 -3.02 -2.65
C LEU A 341 7.92 -1.57 -2.18
N LYS A 342 6.89 -0.76 -2.47
CA LYS A 342 6.72 0.57 -1.89
C LYS A 342 6.59 0.50 -0.37
N SER A 343 5.82 -0.45 0.16
CA SER A 343 5.68 -0.74 1.59
C SER A 343 7.02 -0.97 2.32
N LEU A 344 8.02 -1.55 1.64
CA LEU A 344 9.37 -1.74 2.17
C LEU A 344 10.24 -0.47 2.14
N ASN A 345 9.91 0.51 1.30
CA ASN A 345 10.71 1.71 1.00
C ASN A 345 10.02 3.04 1.37
N THR A 346 8.90 2.99 2.11
CA THR A 346 8.31 4.18 2.74
C THR A 346 9.07 4.59 3.99
N ARG A 347 8.84 5.84 4.44
CA ARG A 347 9.44 6.39 5.68
C ARG A 347 9.17 5.55 6.93
N GLN A 348 8.00 4.91 6.99
CA GLN A 348 7.65 3.88 7.98
C GLN A 348 7.51 2.53 7.27
N SER A 349 8.65 1.99 6.83
CA SER A 349 8.79 0.68 6.19
C SER A 349 8.12 -0.43 7.00
N PHE A 350 7.45 -1.37 6.31
CA PHE A 350 6.79 -2.53 6.91
C PHE A 350 7.44 -3.85 6.42
N PRO A 351 8.47 -4.37 7.13
CA PRO A 351 9.24 -5.54 6.70
C PRO A 351 8.46 -6.82 6.33
N PRO A 352 7.32 -7.18 6.98
CA PRO A 352 6.55 -8.39 6.60
C PRO A 352 6.03 -8.41 5.15
N SER A 353 6.00 -7.27 4.45
CA SER A 353 5.74 -7.22 3.00
C SER A 353 6.72 -8.05 2.17
N SER A 354 7.95 -8.28 2.68
CA SER A 354 8.95 -9.11 2.02
C SER A 354 8.60 -10.60 1.97
N GLU A 355 7.79 -11.08 2.92
CA GLU A 355 7.27 -12.45 2.92
C GLU A 355 5.96 -12.54 2.12
N SER A 356 5.09 -11.53 2.23
CA SER A 356 3.76 -11.55 1.61
C SER A 356 3.76 -11.43 0.08
N VAL A 357 4.85 -10.89 -0.49
CA VAL A 357 5.08 -10.80 -1.95
C VAL A 357 5.57 -12.13 -2.56
N LEU A 358 6.17 -13.02 -1.76
CA LEU A 358 6.79 -14.27 -2.24
C LEU A 358 5.88 -15.16 -3.11
N PRO A 359 4.56 -15.31 -2.84
CA PRO A 359 3.67 -16.12 -3.69
C PRO A 359 3.62 -15.66 -5.15
N ILE A 360 3.75 -14.35 -5.42
CA ILE A 360 3.79 -13.77 -6.77
C ILE A 360 5.02 -14.27 -7.55
N TRP A 361 6.10 -14.57 -6.83
CA TRP A 361 7.37 -15.11 -7.34
C TRP A 361 7.59 -16.59 -6.99
N SER A 362 6.52 -17.33 -6.74
CA SER A 362 6.58 -18.80 -6.64
C SER A 362 7.19 -19.42 -7.90
N VAL A 363 7.80 -20.60 -7.76
CA VAL A 363 8.49 -21.30 -8.86
C VAL A 363 7.57 -21.49 -10.08
N ALA A 364 6.30 -21.85 -9.85
CA ALA A 364 5.30 -21.98 -10.90
C ALA A 364 4.98 -20.64 -11.59
N ALA A 365 4.87 -19.54 -10.83
CA ALA A 365 4.62 -18.21 -11.38
C ALA A 365 5.81 -17.66 -12.18
N GLN A 366 7.05 -17.90 -11.74
CA GLN A 366 8.24 -17.54 -12.53
C GLN A 366 8.33 -18.37 -13.82
N ALA A 367 8.17 -19.69 -13.75
CA ALA A 367 8.16 -20.56 -14.92
C ALA A 367 7.06 -20.17 -15.93
N ARG A 368 5.88 -19.73 -15.45
CA ARG A 368 4.80 -19.19 -16.29
C ARG A 368 5.23 -17.98 -17.11
N ARG A 369 5.83 -16.98 -16.46
CA ARG A 369 6.26 -15.69 -17.05
C ARG A 369 7.54 -15.80 -17.89
N ALA A 370 8.35 -16.84 -17.69
CA ALA A 370 9.52 -17.11 -18.53
C ALA A 370 9.15 -17.54 -19.96
N ARG A 371 7.92 -18.00 -20.23
CA ARG A 371 7.48 -18.48 -21.55
C ARG A 371 7.47 -17.36 -22.61
N SER A 372 7.63 -17.71 -23.88
CA SER A 372 7.77 -16.77 -25.02
C SER A 372 6.60 -15.79 -25.17
N GLY A 373 5.38 -16.21 -24.82
CA GLY A 373 4.16 -15.41 -24.95
C GLY A 373 3.98 -14.29 -23.92
N ALA A 374 4.81 -14.22 -22.86
CA ALA A 374 4.63 -13.29 -21.74
C ALA A 374 4.58 -11.80 -22.14
N SER A 375 3.79 -11.01 -21.40
CA SER A 375 3.67 -9.56 -21.59
C SER A 375 4.89 -8.79 -21.05
N GLY A 376 4.98 -7.49 -21.37
CA GLY A 376 6.00 -6.61 -20.78
C GLY A 376 5.92 -6.57 -19.25
N ALA A 377 4.72 -6.38 -18.70
CA ALA A 377 4.47 -6.42 -17.25
C ALA A 377 4.87 -7.77 -16.62
N GLU A 378 4.57 -8.90 -17.26
CA GLU A 378 4.97 -10.22 -16.77
C GLU A 378 6.49 -10.42 -16.74
N LEU A 379 7.20 -9.97 -17.78
CA LEU A 379 8.67 -10.02 -17.85
C LEU A 379 9.32 -9.09 -16.83
N PHE A 380 8.74 -7.92 -16.58
CA PHE A 380 9.18 -7.00 -15.54
C PHE A 380 9.02 -7.63 -14.14
N ILE A 381 7.87 -8.23 -13.83
CA ILE A 381 7.63 -8.95 -12.57
C ILE A 381 8.61 -10.13 -12.42
N LEU A 382 8.91 -10.87 -13.51
CA LEU A 382 9.89 -11.96 -13.50
C LEU A 382 11.28 -11.46 -13.12
N LEU A 383 11.78 -10.41 -13.77
CA LEU A 383 13.10 -9.84 -13.51
C LEU A 383 13.24 -9.34 -12.06
N HIS A 384 12.23 -8.62 -11.55
CA HIS A 384 12.21 -8.22 -10.14
C HIS A 384 12.13 -9.41 -9.18
N GLY A 385 11.49 -10.52 -9.56
CA GLY A 385 11.49 -11.75 -8.78
C GLY A 385 12.87 -12.40 -8.68
N VAL A 386 13.61 -12.48 -9.78
CA VAL A 386 15.01 -12.97 -9.81
C VAL A 386 15.91 -12.10 -8.93
N LEU A 387 15.80 -10.77 -9.07
CA LEU A 387 16.54 -9.79 -8.27
C LEU A 387 16.21 -9.88 -6.77
N PHE A 388 14.91 -9.92 -6.41
CA PHE A 388 14.43 -9.91 -5.04
C PHE A 388 14.74 -11.21 -4.29
N LEU A 389 14.52 -12.36 -4.92
CA LEU A 389 14.81 -13.66 -4.30
C LEU A 389 16.31 -13.95 -4.21
N ASN A 390 17.15 -13.22 -4.96
CA ASN A 390 18.60 -13.44 -5.07
C ASN A 390 18.94 -14.92 -5.39
N LYS A 391 18.19 -15.50 -6.33
CA LYS A 391 18.29 -16.89 -6.79
C LYS A 391 18.15 -16.93 -8.30
N ASN A 392 18.84 -17.88 -8.93
CA ASN A 392 18.90 -18.05 -10.38
C ASN A 392 19.18 -16.73 -11.13
N LEU A 393 20.19 -15.97 -10.70
CA LEU A 393 20.54 -14.69 -11.32
C LEU A 393 20.90 -14.82 -12.82
N ASP A 394 21.21 -16.02 -13.29
CA ASP A 394 21.44 -16.34 -14.70
C ASP A 394 20.15 -16.24 -15.54
N ASP A 395 18.97 -16.47 -14.95
CA ASP A 395 17.65 -16.34 -15.61
C ASP A 395 17.31 -14.87 -15.97
N PHE A 396 18.02 -13.90 -15.40
CA PHE A 396 17.91 -12.48 -15.74
C PHE A 396 18.31 -12.22 -17.19
N SER A 397 19.44 -12.80 -17.64
CA SER A 397 20.03 -12.52 -18.95
C SER A 397 19.10 -12.82 -20.15
N PRO A 398 18.37 -13.95 -20.23
CA PRO A 398 17.42 -14.20 -21.32
C PRO A 398 16.10 -13.44 -21.18
N ALA A 399 15.67 -13.06 -19.98
CA ALA A 399 14.41 -12.34 -19.76
C ALA A 399 14.52 -10.83 -20.03
N PHE A 400 15.69 -10.24 -19.75
CA PHE A 400 15.97 -8.81 -19.85
C PHE A 400 15.81 -8.19 -21.26
N PRO A 401 16.47 -8.71 -22.33
CA PRO A 401 16.30 -8.13 -23.68
C PRO A 401 14.87 -8.30 -24.19
N ARG A 402 14.18 -9.37 -23.78
CA ARG A 402 12.77 -9.61 -24.13
C ARG A 402 11.83 -8.58 -23.49
N LEU A 403 12.13 -8.10 -22.28
CA LEU A 403 11.37 -6.99 -21.68
C LEU A 403 11.51 -5.74 -22.55
N LEU A 404 12.73 -5.37 -22.93
CA LEU A 404 12.99 -4.17 -23.74
C LEU A 404 12.32 -4.27 -25.12
N GLU A 405 12.41 -5.43 -25.79
CA GLU A 405 11.69 -5.71 -27.05
C GLU A 405 10.17 -5.55 -26.88
N ARG A 406 9.59 -6.04 -25.78
CA ARG A 406 8.15 -5.89 -25.52
C ARG A 406 7.75 -4.45 -25.22
N LEU A 407 8.54 -3.69 -24.46
CA LEU A 407 8.28 -2.26 -24.24
C LEU A 407 8.42 -1.45 -25.54
N GLU A 408 9.41 -1.78 -26.38
CA GLU A 408 9.58 -1.15 -27.70
C GLU A 408 8.47 -1.51 -28.68
N ARG A 409 7.94 -2.74 -28.65
CA ARG A 409 6.89 -3.22 -29.56
C ARG A 409 5.48 -2.83 -29.10
N ASP A 410 5.14 -3.12 -27.86
CA ASP A 410 3.78 -3.02 -27.32
C ASP A 410 3.55 -1.68 -26.60
N GLY A 411 4.60 -1.10 -26.00
CA GLY A 411 4.47 0.03 -25.07
C GLY A 411 3.99 -0.40 -23.69
N ALA A 412 3.51 0.56 -22.90
CA ALA A 412 2.85 0.34 -21.62
C ALA A 412 1.99 1.58 -21.27
N GLU A 413 0.95 1.40 -20.47
CA GLU A 413 0.01 2.46 -20.05
C GLU A 413 0.63 3.42 -19.03
N GLN A 414 -0.03 4.56 -18.75
CA GLN A 414 0.49 5.57 -17.83
C GLN A 414 0.80 5.01 -16.43
N ARG A 415 -0.17 4.31 -15.82
CA ARG A 415 0.00 3.67 -14.51
C ARG A 415 1.14 2.66 -14.49
N GLU A 416 1.35 1.90 -15.58
CA GLU A 416 2.38 0.87 -15.66
C GLU A 416 3.77 1.49 -15.67
N TRP A 417 3.98 2.59 -16.41
CA TRP A 417 5.25 3.34 -16.39
C TRP A 417 5.55 3.93 -15.02
N ILE A 418 4.53 4.42 -14.30
CA ILE A 418 4.68 4.95 -12.93
C ILE A 418 5.05 3.81 -11.96
N ILE A 419 4.36 2.67 -12.04
CA ILE A 419 4.69 1.49 -11.25
C ILE A 419 6.12 1.02 -11.53
N MET A 420 6.49 0.87 -12.81
CA MET A 420 7.83 0.42 -13.20
C MET A 420 8.93 1.36 -12.71
N ALA A 421 8.70 2.68 -12.73
CA ALA A 421 9.63 3.66 -12.16
C ALA A 421 9.82 3.46 -10.65
N VAL A 422 8.72 3.35 -9.89
CA VAL A 422 8.79 3.17 -8.43
C VAL A 422 9.44 1.83 -8.06
N VAL A 423 9.11 0.75 -8.77
CA VAL A 423 9.67 -0.59 -8.52
C VAL A 423 11.16 -0.64 -8.88
N ASN A 424 11.60 0.01 -9.96
CA ASN A 424 13.02 0.17 -10.29
C ASN A 424 13.75 0.98 -9.21
N ILE A 425 13.18 2.07 -8.70
CA ILE A 425 13.75 2.84 -7.57
C ILE A 425 13.84 1.96 -6.31
N CYS A 426 12.82 1.16 -6.01
CA CYS A 426 12.86 0.18 -4.91
C CYS A 426 13.96 -0.87 -5.08
N ALA A 427 14.27 -1.29 -6.31
CA ALA A 427 15.36 -2.22 -6.60
C ALA A 427 16.75 -1.59 -6.42
N VAL A 428 16.92 -0.30 -6.76
CA VAL A 428 18.15 0.46 -6.46
C VAL A 428 18.38 0.59 -4.94
N PHE A 429 17.32 0.66 -4.14
CA PHE A 429 17.37 0.56 -2.67
C PHE A 429 17.46 -0.89 -2.14
N GLU A 430 17.75 -1.87 -2.99
CA GLU A 430 17.78 -3.31 -2.67
C GLU A 430 16.55 -3.75 -1.84
N TYR A 431 15.39 -3.27 -2.27
CA TYR A 431 14.07 -3.57 -1.71
C TYR A 431 13.94 -3.24 -0.21
N GLY A 432 14.62 -2.19 0.24
CA GLY A 432 14.60 -1.77 1.63
C GLY A 432 15.50 -2.61 2.54
N ASN A 433 16.52 -3.29 2.00
CA ASN A 433 17.51 -4.01 2.80
C ASN A 433 18.31 -3.03 3.70
N PRO A 434 18.31 -3.18 5.04
CA PRO A 434 19.01 -2.26 5.94
C PRO A 434 20.54 -2.32 5.88
N THR A 435 21.14 -3.30 5.18
CA THR A 435 22.58 -3.57 5.27
C THR A 435 23.43 -3.00 4.12
N VAL A 436 22.86 -2.64 2.97
CA VAL A 436 23.66 -2.43 1.74
C VAL A 436 23.71 -0.99 1.24
N LEU A 437 22.63 -0.21 1.39
CA LEU A 437 22.68 1.26 1.33
C LEU A 437 22.26 1.83 2.69
N PRO A 438 22.99 2.79 3.29
CA PRO A 438 22.75 3.09 4.69
C PRO A 438 21.41 3.80 4.90
N LYS A 439 20.45 3.12 5.57
CA LYS A 439 19.27 3.75 6.22
C LYS A 439 19.61 4.82 7.28
N LYS A 440 20.89 5.16 7.40
CA LYS A 440 21.45 6.26 8.21
C LYS A 440 21.62 7.56 7.40
N LEU A 441 21.53 7.52 6.05
CA LEU A 441 21.61 8.70 5.17
C LEU A 441 20.55 9.75 5.51
N VAL A 442 19.29 9.34 5.61
CA VAL A 442 18.15 10.27 5.73
C VAL A 442 17.90 10.70 7.18
N LYS A 443 18.19 9.82 8.16
CA LYS A 443 17.97 10.14 9.58
C LYS A 443 18.94 11.15 10.18
N ARG A 444 20.20 11.22 9.71
CA ARG A 444 21.20 12.10 10.33
C ARG A 444 21.02 13.58 10.03
N SER A 445 20.51 13.91 8.84
CA SER A 445 20.33 15.32 8.43
C SER A 445 19.16 16.04 9.10
N LEU A 446 18.38 15.37 9.95
CA LEU A 446 17.24 15.95 10.68
C LEU A 446 17.49 16.14 12.19
N THR A 447 18.69 15.81 12.68
CA THR A 447 19.03 15.89 14.12
C THR A 447 20.32 16.66 14.43
N GLU A 448 21.14 16.96 13.42
CA GLU A 448 22.42 17.65 13.60
C GLU A 448 22.26 19.20 13.54
N GLU A 449 21.21 19.74 12.91
CA GLU A 449 20.97 21.20 12.82
C GLU A 449 20.43 21.83 14.13
N ASP A 450 20.06 21.01 15.14
CA ASP A 450 19.46 21.47 16.42
C ASP A 450 20.41 21.33 17.63
N LYS A 451 21.72 21.12 17.43
CA LYS A 451 22.68 20.87 18.54
C LYS A 451 23.97 21.69 18.58
N ASP A 452 24.10 22.74 17.79
CA ASP A 452 25.21 23.70 17.92
C ASP A 452 24.99 24.68 19.10
N LYS A 453 25.09 24.14 20.33
CA LYS A 453 25.54 24.82 21.59
C LYS A 453 25.39 23.90 22.82
N ALA A 454 26.35 23.00 23.04
CA ALA A 454 26.74 22.58 24.39
C ALA A 454 28.08 21.81 24.42
N ASP A 455 29.09 22.51 24.94
CA ASP A 455 30.23 21.98 25.70
C ASP A 455 31.31 21.14 25.01
N SER A 456 32.48 21.19 25.62
CA SER A 456 33.79 20.87 25.06
C SER A 456 34.50 19.76 25.82
N GLY A 457 35.34 19.00 25.13
CA GLY A 457 36.49 18.38 25.77
C GLY A 457 36.31 16.94 26.26
N ARG A 458 36.41 15.98 25.33
CA ARG A 458 37.13 14.74 25.61
C ARG A 458 37.68 14.13 24.32
N GLU A 459 39.00 14.17 24.18
CA GLU A 459 39.70 13.38 23.18
C GLU A 459 39.64 11.90 23.60
N ASP A 460 39.14 11.04 22.72
CA ASP A 460 39.38 9.60 22.80
C ASP A 460 39.69 9.10 21.39
N SER A 461 40.82 8.39 21.23
CA SER A 461 41.44 8.17 19.93
C SER A 461 40.76 7.05 19.14
N PRO A 462 40.21 7.29 17.94
CA PRO A 462 39.57 6.25 17.17
C PRO A 462 40.62 5.29 16.58
N LYS A 463 40.55 4.01 16.96
CA LYS A 463 41.28 2.93 16.26
C LYS A 463 40.82 2.87 14.79
N PRO A 464 41.73 2.65 13.83
CA PRO A 464 41.37 2.62 12.42
C PRO A 464 40.53 1.38 12.10
N ALA A 465 39.22 1.57 11.93
CA ALA A 465 38.39 0.60 11.24
C ALA A 465 38.81 0.58 9.76
N SER A 466 39.23 -0.59 9.26
CA SER A 466 39.67 -0.79 7.88
C SER A 466 38.60 -0.30 6.89
N SER A 467 38.92 0.74 6.12
CA SER A 467 38.08 1.35 5.11
C SER A 467 38.02 0.53 3.82
N THR A 468 37.58 -0.73 3.94
CA THR A 468 37.16 -1.51 2.77
C THR A 468 35.77 -1.04 2.35
N VAL A 469 35.71 -0.29 1.23
CA VAL A 469 34.42 0.01 0.58
C VAL A 469 33.78 -1.33 0.18
N PRO A 470 32.56 -1.65 0.64
CA PRO A 470 31.91 -2.91 0.29
C PRO A 470 31.77 -3.01 -1.23
N LYS A 471 32.20 -4.14 -1.80
CA LYS A 471 31.97 -4.43 -3.22
C LYS A 471 30.45 -4.54 -3.45
N PRO A 472 29.88 -3.89 -4.48
CA PRO A 472 28.44 -3.94 -4.75
C PRO A 472 27.96 -5.39 -4.95
N SER A 473 26.73 -5.67 -4.48
CA SER A 473 26.11 -6.99 -4.60
C SER A 473 25.80 -7.32 -6.07
N ARG A 474 25.79 -8.60 -6.46
CA ARG A 474 25.40 -8.97 -7.84
C ARG A 474 23.94 -8.59 -8.15
N PRO A 475 22.96 -8.74 -7.23
CA PRO A 475 21.61 -8.21 -7.41
C PRO A 475 21.58 -6.69 -7.60
N PHE A 476 22.35 -5.91 -6.83
CA PHE A 476 22.47 -4.46 -7.03
C PHE A 476 22.97 -4.12 -8.44
N LEU A 477 24.02 -4.80 -8.90
CA LEU A 477 24.57 -4.57 -10.25
C LEU A 477 23.54 -4.87 -11.34
N LEU A 478 22.79 -5.98 -11.23
CA LEU A 478 21.71 -6.33 -12.16
C LEU A 478 20.51 -5.38 -12.07
N ALA A 479 20.19 -4.87 -10.87
CA ALA A 479 19.16 -3.85 -10.69
C ALA A 479 19.56 -2.51 -11.32
N MET A 480 20.83 -2.12 -11.21
CA MET A 480 21.38 -0.94 -11.89
C MET A 480 21.44 -1.13 -13.41
N GLU A 481 21.75 -2.32 -13.91
CA GLU A 481 21.69 -2.69 -15.34
C GLU A 481 20.25 -2.54 -15.89
N LEU A 482 19.26 -3.09 -15.18
CA LEU A 482 17.83 -2.93 -15.51
C LEU A 482 17.39 -1.46 -15.49
N PHE A 483 17.69 -0.75 -14.40
CA PHE A 483 17.36 0.66 -14.21
C PHE A 483 17.95 1.52 -15.34
N SER A 484 19.22 1.30 -15.67
CA SER A 484 19.96 2.06 -16.69
C SER A 484 19.44 1.79 -18.10
N ALA A 485 19.20 0.54 -18.47
CA ALA A 485 18.67 0.21 -19.78
C ALA A 485 17.23 0.68 -19.98
N MET A 486 16.38 0.57 -18.95
CA MET A 486 15.03 1.15 -19.01
C MET A 486 15.06 2.68 -19.06
N LEU A 487 15.95 3.33 -18.32
CA LEU A 487 16.16 4.78 -18.42
C LEU A 487 16.64 5.18 -19.83
N SER A 488 17.60 4.45 -20.41
CA SER A 488 18.10 4.67 -21.77
C SER A 488 17.01 4.48 -22.82
N HIS A 489 16.22 3.40 -22.72
CA HIS A 489 15.08 3.13 -23.59
C HIS A 489 14.07 4.29 -23.54
N VAL A 490 13.62 4.68 -22.34
CA VAL A 490 12.65 5.77 -22.19
C VAL A 490 13.25 7.13 -22.61
N ILE A 491 14.54 7.37 -22.39
CA ILE A 491 15.21 8.58 -22.88
C ILE A 491 15.21 8.65 -24.41
N ARG A 492 15.52 7.54 -25.08
CA ARG A 492 15.50 7.46 -26.56
C ARG A 492 14.07 7.59 -27.09
N HIS A 493 13.07 7.08 -26.37
CA HIS A 493 11.64 7.17 -26.68
C HIS A 493 10.85 7.95 -25.59
N PRO A 494 11.03 9.29 -25.47
CA PRO A 494 10.59 10.07 -24.30
C PRO A 494 9.08 10.32 -24.23
N THR A 495 8.34 9.98 -25.28
CA THR A 495 6.88 10.09 -25.35
C THR A 495 6.28 8.69 -25.36
N ARG A 496 5.20 8.49 -24.59
CA ARG A 496 4.45 7.22 -24.59
C ARG A 496 3.90 6.96 -26.00
N LYS A 497 3.76 5.68 -26.37
CA LYS A 497 3.07 5.33 -27.61
C LYS A 497 1.64 5.86 -27.56
N ARG A 498 1.17 6.42 -28.68
CA ARG A 498 -0.23 6.81 -28.84
C ARG A 498 -1.09 5.54 -28.90
N SER A 499 -2.04 5.40 -27.98
CA SER A 499 -3.12 4.43 -28.08
C SER A 499 -4.31 5.07 -28.80
N PRO A 500 -5.34 4.30 -29.21
CA PRO A 500 -6.60 4.88 -29.73
C PRO A 500 -7.30 5.77 -28.69
N PHE A 501 -7.04 5.52 -27.40
CA PHE A 501 -7.75 6.09 -26.27
C PHE A 501 -6.97 7.22 -25.56
N ALA A 502 -5.63 7.19 -25.57
CA ALA A 502 -4.80 8.21 -24.92
C ALA A 502 -3.90 9.00 -25.89
N ARG A 503 -3.83 10.32 -25.68
CA ARG A 503 -2.93 11.23 -26.39
C ARG A 503 -1.47 10.96 -25.96
N SER A 504 -0.53 11.04 -26.91
CA SER A 504 0.91 10.81 -26.67
C SER A 504 1.51 11.90 -25.75
N THR A 505 1.65 11.59 -24.45
CA THR A 505 2.29 12.46 -23.45
C THR A 505 3.77 12.10 -23.23
N LEU A 506 4.51 12.98 -22.52
CA LEU A 506 5.83 12.62 -21.98
C LEU A 506 5.69 11.44 -21.01
N ASN A 507 6.61 10.48 -21.08
CA ASN A 507 6.59 9.30 -20.22
C ASN A 507 6.86 9.68 -18.74
N PRO A 508 5.94 9.39 -17.79
CA PRO A 508 6.10 9.74 -16.38
C PRO A 508 7.24 8.98 -15.67
N TYR A 509 7.77 7.92 -16.29
CA TYR A 509 9.00 7.26 -15.84
C TYR A 509 10.18 8.25 -15.79
N LEU A 510 10.27 9.18 -16.75
CA LEU A 510 11.35 10.18 -16.81
C LEU A 510 11.34 11.10 -15.60
N THR A 511 10.18 11.67 -15.27
CA THR A 511 10.03 12.61 -14.16
C THR A 511 10.30 11.94 -12.82
N ALA A 512 9.69 10.76 -12.57
CA ALA A 512 9.93 10.00 -11.35
C ALA A 512 11.41 9.63 -11.17
N VAL A 513 12.05 9.10 -12.21
CA VAL A 513 13.46 8.65 -12.15
C VAL A 513 14.44 9.82 -12.09
N LEU A 514 14.24 10.89 -12.86
CA LEU A 514 15.15 12.05 -12.84
C LEU A 514 15.05 12.83 -11.52
N MET A 515 13.85 12.96 -10.94
CA MET A 515 13.68 13.55 -9.60
C MET A 515 14.35 12.68 -8.52
N PHE A 516 14.28 11.35 -8.65
CA PHE A 516 15.04 10.43 -7.80
C PHE A 516 16.56 10.62 -7.97
N LEU A 517 17.09 10.65 -9.19
CA LEU A 517 18.53 10.84 -9.44
C LEU A 517 19.04 12.18 -8.92
N ALA A 518 18.34 13.28 -9.19
CA ALA A 518 18.67 14.62 -8.66
C ALA A 518 18.60 14.69 -7.12
N THR A 519 17.93 13.74 -6.48
CA THR A 519 17.90 13.61 -5.01
C THR A 519 18.99 12.68 -4.49
N ALA A 520 19.16 11.50 -5.09
CA ALA A 520 20.08 10.46 -4.63
C ALA A 520 21.55 10.81 -4.86
N LEU A 521 21.88 11.41 -6.02
CA LEU A 521 23.26 11.77 -6.38
C LEU A 521 23.85 12.87 -5.50
N LYS A 522 23.02 13.64 -4.78
CA LYS A 522 23.46 14.59 -3.74
C LYS A 522 24.16 13.90 -2.57
N HIS A 523 23.95 12.60 -2.37
CA HIS A 523 24.68 11.85 -1.36
C HIS A 523 25.94 11.17 -1.94
N PRO A 524 27.17 11.51 -1.46
CA PRO A 524 28.41 11.04 -2.07
C PRO A 524 28.55 9.51 -2.20
N GLN A 525 28.03 8.74 -1.24
CA GLN A 525 28.09 7.27 -1.30
C GLN A 525 27.12 6.68 -2.34
N ALA A 526 25.93 7.29 -2.51
CA ALA A 526 24.97 6.84 -3.52
C ALA A 526 25.46 7.23 -4.92
N ARG A 527 25.98 8.45 -5.06
CA ARG A 527 26.70 8.91 -6.26
C ARG A 527 27.82 7.94 -6.65
N ALA A 528 28.73 7.59 -5.73
CA ALA A 528 29.83 6.68 -6.00
C ALA A 528 29.38 5.25 -6.37
N ALA A 529 28.22 4.79 -5.89
CA ALA A 529 27.66 3.49 -6.23
C ALA A 529 26.91 3.48 -7.58
N MET A 530 26.28 4.60 -7.96
CA MET A 530 25.42 4.67 -9.15
C MET A 530 26.12 5.25 -10.38
N GLU A 531 27.09 6.16 -10.20
CA GLU A 531 27.68 6.98 -11.28
C GLU A 531 28.25 6.21 -12.47
N ARG A 532 28.67 4.95 -12.29
CA ARG A 532 29.29 4.13 -13.35
C ARG A 532 28.28 3.38 -14.21
N HIS A 533 27.03 3.32 -13.75
CA HIS A 533 25.95 2.56 -14.35
C HIS A 533 24.94 3.46 -15.06
N LEU A 534 24.97 4.78 -14.85
CA LEU A 534 24.03 5.72 -15.48
C LEU A 534 24.46 6.05 -16.92
N PRO A 535 23.50 6.19 -17.86
CA PRO A 535 23.79 6.38 -19.28
C PRO A 535 24.00 7.87 -19.58
N TRP A 536 25.24 8.36 -19.40
CA TRP A 536 25.49 9.81 -19.36
C TRP A 536 25.39 10.48 -20.72
N ASP A 537 25.81 9.79 -21.78
CA ASP A 537 25.71 10.30 -23.15
C ASP A 537 24.25 10.39 -23.61
N ASP A 538 23.42 9.40 -23.29
CA ASP A 538 21.96 9.45 -23.54
C ASP A 538 21.30 10.59 -22.74
N LEU A 539 21.69 10.78 -21.47
CA LEU A 539 21.22 11.88 -20.62
C LEU A 539 21.57 13.25 -21.22
N ALA A 540 22.82 13.46 -21.65
CA ALA A 540 23.25 14.70 -22.31
C ALA A 540 22.47 14.94 -23.62
N ALA A 541 22.33 13.92 -24.47
CA ALA A 541 21.55 13.97 -25.71
C ALA A 541 20.04 14.19 -25.47
N PHE A 542 19.51 13.77 -24.32
CA PHE A 542 18.15 14.05 -23.90
C PHE A 542 17.95 15.48 -23.43
N PHE A 543 18.82 15.98 -22.54
CA PHE A 543 18.69 17.32 -22.01
C PHE A 543 18.92 18.40 -23.09
N ALA A 544 19.69 18.09 -24.14
CA ALA A 544 19.78 18.92 -25.34
C ALA A 544 18.44 19.08 -26.10
N ARG A 545 17.50 18.14 -25.93
CA ARG A 545 16.13 18.19 -26.50
C ARG A 545 15.14 19.02 -25.67
N ILE A 546 15.52 19.51 -24.49
CA ILE A 546 14.63 20.36 -23.65
C ILE A 546 14.14 21.58 -24.47
N PRO A 547 12.83 21.90 -24.44
CA PRO A 547 12.28 23.02 -25.21
C PRO A 547 12.87 24.37 -24.77
N ARG A 548 13.25 25.22 -25.72
CA ARG A 548 13.78 26.58 -25.45
C ARG A 548 12.83 27.43 -24.59
N ARG A 549 11.51 27.27 -24.77
CA ARG A 549 10.48 27.93 -23.95
C ARG A 549 10.58 27.55 -22.47
N VAL A 550 10.88 26.29 -22.17
CA VAL A 550 11.03 25.79 -20.79
C VAL A 550 12.33 26.32 -20.18
N MET A 551 13.44 26.30 -20.93
CA MET A 551 14.71 26.94 -20.51
C MET A 551 14.50 28.42 -20.17
N ALA A 552 13.73 29.16 -20.98
CA ALA A 552 13.45 30.57 -20.75
C ALA A 552 12.52 30.82 -19.54
N LEU A 553 11.48 29.99 -19.35
CA LEU A 553 10.58 30.06 -18.19
C LEU A 553 11.32 29.83 -16.86
N GLU A 554 12.32 28.94 -16.86
CA GLU A 554 13.14 28.61 -15.71
C GLU A 554 14.38 29.53 -15.55
N GLY A 555 14.46 30.63 -16.29
CA GLY A 555 15.54 31.63 -16.19
C GLY A 555 16.89 31.20 -16.78
N LEU A 556 16.97 30.02 -17.40
CA LEU A 556 18.20 29.40 -17.90
C LEU A 556 18.65 29.92 -19.29
N ALA A 557 17.89 30.84 -19.89
CA ALA A 557 18.20 31.42 -21.20
C ALA A 557 19.20 32.59 -21.16
N ALA A 558 19.47 33.16 -19.98
CA ALA A 558 20.48 34.20 -19.78
C ALA A 558 21.69 33.61 -19.05
N GLY A 559 22.90 33.86 -19.57
CA GLY A 559 24.17 33.37 -19.00
C GLY A 559 24.61 34.10 -17.72
N SER A 560 23.68 34.34 -16.79
CA SER A 560 23.97 34.94 -15.49
C SER A 560 24.26 33.83 -14.49
N ALA A 561 25.55 33.51 -14.32
CA ALA A 561 26.04 32.59 -13.30
C ALA A 561 25.74 33.15 -11.90
N SER A 562 24.71 32.62 -11.24
CA SER A 562 24.43 32.87 -9.83
C SER A 562 24.96 31.69 -9.00
N ASN A 563 25.88 31.96 -8.07
CA ASN A 563 26.38 30.93 -7.13
C ASN A 563 25.36 30.51 -6.04
N GLU A 564 24.14 31.05 -6.09
CA GLU A 564 23.03 30.66 -5.21
C GLU A 564 22.21 29.53 -5.86
N ARG A 565 21.60 28.66 -5.04
CA ARG A 565 20.70 27.61 -5.54
C ARG A 565 19.53 28.24 -6.30
N ARG A 566 19.39 27.92 -7.59
CA ARG A 566 18.32 28.43 -8.46
C ARG A 566 16.92 28.12 -7.94
N TRP A 567 16.73 26.97 -7.30
CA TRP A 567 15.44 26.58 -6.71
C TRP A 567 15.64 26.06 -5.29
N ALA A 568 14.67 26.33 -4.42
CA ALA A 568 14.68 25.75 -3.08
C ALA A 568 14.42 24.23 -3.12
N MET A 569 13.55 23.78 -4.04
CA MET A 569 13.22 22.38 -4.29
C MET A 569 12.82 22.16 -5.76
N LEU A 570 12.89 20.91 -6.23
CA LEU A 570 12.51 20.53 -7.60
C LEU A 570 11.07 20.96 -7.97
N THR A 571 10.14 20.96 -7.00
CA THR A 571 8.73 21.36 -7.23
C THR A 571 8.41 22.83 -6.90
N SER A 572 9.40 23.69 -6.59
CA SER A 572 9.16 25.10 -6.26
C SER A 572 8.31 25.82 -7.32
N GLY A 573 7.17 26.41 -6.92
CA GLY A 573 6.25 27.11 -7.83
C GLY A 573 5.36 26.20 -8.70
N CYS A 574 5.46 24.88 -8.59
CA CYS A 574 4.48 23.96 -9.22
C CYS A 574 3.21 23.93 -8.36
N THR A 575 2.07 24.35 -8.93
CA THR A 575 0.79 24.56 -8.22
C THR A 575 -0.14 23.34 -8.18
N SER A 576 0.13 22.29 -8.96
CA SER A 576 -0.51 20.99 -8.82
C SER A 576 0.53 19.86 -8.84
N PRO A 577 0.25 18.73 -8.17
CA PRO A 577 0.92 17.46 -8.42
C PRO A 577 0.75 16.98 -9.86
N LEU A 578 1.64 16.09 -10.28
CA LEU A 578 1.48 15.19 -11.42
C LEU A 578 1.01 13.80 -10.94
N PRO A 579 0.44 12.95 -11.80
CA PRO A 579 0.08 11.56 -11.47
C PRO A 579 1.23 10.79 -10.79
N GLU A 580 2.44 10.90 -11.33
CA GLU A 580 3.64 10.30 -10.75
C GLU A 580 4.05 10.89 -9.38
N ASP A 581 3.71 12.16 -9.10
CA ASP A 581 4.04 12.80 -7.82
C ASP A 581 3.30 12.10 -6.66
N TRP A 582 2.02 11.75 -6.88
CA TRP A 582 1.20 11.00 -5.92
C TRP A 582 1.81 9.63 -5.63
N CYS A 583 2.23 8.88 -6.66
CA CYS A 583 2.80 7.55 -6.49
C CYS A 583 4.20 7.54 -5.84
N ILE A 584 5.02 8.59 -5.97
CA ILE A 584 6.29 8.69 -5.22
C ILE A 584 6.13 9.31 -3.80
N ARG A 585 4.95 9.88 -3.48
CA ARG A 585 4.65 10.43 -2.15
C ARG A 585 4.84 9.35 -1.08
N GLY A 586 5.49 9.72 0.03
CA GLY A 586 5.69 8.84 1.18
C GLY A 586 6.92 7.93 1.15
N MET A 587 7.61 7.79 0.00
CA MET A 587 8.91 7.11 -0.09
C MET A 587 9.96 7.80 0.80
N GLU A 588 10.97 7.05 1.25
CA GLU A 588 12.02 7.55 2.16
C GLU A 588 12.79 8.76 1.57
N TRP A 589 13.13 8.69 0.28
CA TRP A 589 13.87 9.75 -0.44
C TRP A 589 13.01 10.98 -0.80
N ALA A 590 11.70 10.80 -1.03
CA ALA A 590 10.79 11.81 -1.56
C ALA A 590 10.29 12.79 -0.46
N GLY A 591 11.20 13.40 0.29
CA GLY A 591 10.92 14.18 1.51
C GLY A 591 10.27 15.56 1.32
N HIS A 592 9.47 16.00 2.31
CA HIS A 592 8.89 17.36 2.41
C HIS A 592 9.90 18.50 2.64
N LYS A 593 11.20 18.19 2.68
CA LYS A 593 12.31 19.15 2.78
C LYS A 593 13.29 19.05 1.60
N VAL A 594 13.03 18.16 0.63
CA VAL A 594 14.01 17.77 -0.39
C VAL A 594 13.39 17.84 -1.80
N VAL A 595 12.22 17.21 -1.96
CA VAL A 595 11.51 17.16 -3.25
C VAL A 595 10.33 18.12 -3.23
N TYR A 596 9.48 18.03 -2.19
CA TYR A 596 8.19 18.70 -2.13
C TYR A 596 8.13 19.81 -1.08
N GLY A 597 7.74 21.02 -1.50
CA GLY A 597 7.57 22.16 -0.60
C GLY A 597 6.44 22.01 0.43
N GLN A 598 6.52 22.79 1.51
CA GLN A 598 5.37 23.00 2.39
C GLN A 598 4.23 23.64 1.59
N GLY A 599 3.01 23.10 1.73
CA GLY A 599 1.84 23.55 0.97
C GLY A 599 1.76 23.05 -0.48
N PHE A 600 2.72 22.25 -0.97
CA PHE A 600 2.63 21.61 -2.29
C PHE A 600 1.43 20.64 -2.39
N TRP A 601 1.17 19.91 -1.30
CA TRP A 601 -0.05 19.15 -1.11
C TRP A 601 -1.06 20.07 -0.44
N LYS A 602 -2.20 20.36 -1.10
CA LYS A 602 -3.24 21.21 -0.50
C LYS A 602 -3.97 20.45 0.60
N ALA A 603 -4.15 21.07 1.76
CA ALA A 603 -4.97 20.50 2.82
C ALA A 603 -6.46 20.61 2.42
N GLY A 604 -7.18 19.48 2.44
CA GLY A 604 -8.60 19.40 2.06
C GLY A 604 -8.86 18.65 0.74
N GLU A 605 -7.85 18.53 -0.13
CA GLU A 605 -7.85 17.57 -1.24
C GLU A 605 -7.52 16.16 -0.67
N GLU A 606 -8.43 15.59 0.15
CA GLU A 606 -8.37 14.20 0.65
C GLU A 606 -8.79 13.18 -0.43
N THR A 607 -8.57 13.48 -1.71
CA THR A 607 -8.83 12.57 -2.83
C THR A 607 -7.86 11.39 -2.78
N ARG A 608 -8.30 10.22 -3.25
CA ARG A 608 -7.55 8.96 -3.17
C ARG A 608 -6.61 8.84 -4.38
N GLU A 609 -5.95 9.94 -4.70
CA GLU A 609 -5.32 10.20 -6.01
C GLU A 609 -4.27 9.16 -6.39
N GLU A 610 -3.52 8.60 -5.43
CA GLU A 610 -2.59 7.49 -5.73
C GLU A 610 -3.35 6.24 -6.21
N ILE A 611 -4.52 5.96 -5.67
CA ILE A 611 -5.36 4.83 -6.08
C ILE A 611 -6.04 5.15 -7.41
N GLU A 612 -6.58 6.36 -7.56
CA GLU A 612 -7.22 6.83 -8.80
C GLU A 612 -6.23 6.79 -9.99
N VAL A 613 -4.99 7.25 -9.81
CA VAL A 613 -3.89 7.14 -10.80
C VAL A 613 -3.50 5.70 -11.12
N LEU A 614 -3.70 4.76 -10.18
CA LEU A 614 -3.45 3.34 -10.41
C LEU A 614 -4.63 2.62 -11.05
N ASP A 615 -5.87 3.07 -10.80
CA ASP A 615 -7.13 2.55 -11.38
C ASP A 615 -7.40 3.10 -12.80
N ASP A 616 -6.86 4.28 -13.14
CA ASP A 616 -6.89 4.88 -14.47
C ASP A 616 -6.48 3.87 -15.56
N SER A 617 -7.42 3.53 -16.45
CA SER A 617 -7.28 2.48 -17.46
C SER A 617 -7.72 2.95 -18.84
N GLU A 618 -6.73 3.08 -19.74
CA GLU A 618 -6.91 3.56 -21.12
C GLU A 618 -7.78 2.62 -21.97
N ALA A 619 -8.16 1.44 -21.47
CA ALA A 619 -9.02 0.48 -22.15
C ALA A 619 -10.51 0.59 -21.79
N VAL A 620 -10.85 1.25 -20.67
CA VAL A 620 -12.22 1.21 -20.10
C VAL A 620 -13.09 2.40 -20.52
N GLU A 621 -12.48 3.53 -20.90
CA GLU A 621 -13.22 4.72 -21.38
C GLU A 621 -14.01 4.48 -22.70
N SER A 622 -13.85 3.30 -23.33
CA SER A 622 -14.53 2.93 -24.58
C SER A 622 -16.03 2.64 -24.46
N THR A 623 -16.64 2.66 -23.27
CA THR A 623 -18.08 2.33 -23.10
C THR A 623 -19.04 3.52 -23.07
N ASP A 624 -18.56 4.76 -22.89
CA ASP A 624 -19.42 5.94 -23.06
C ASP A 624 -19.23 6.52 -24.47
N GLY A 625 -20.26 6.36 -25.31
CA GLY A 625 -20.18 6.55 -26.76
C GLY A 625 -20.19 8.01 -27.22
N HIS A 626 -19.51 8.91 -26.50
CA HIS A 626 -19.38 10.30 -26.93
C HIS A 626 -18.17 10.47 -27.85
N ILE A 627 -18.42 10.40 -29.15
CA ILE A 627 -17.47 10.89 -30.16
C ILE A 627 -17.52 12.42 -30.06
N GLU A 628 -16.54 13.02 -29.39
CA GLU A 628 -16.28 14.46 -29.52
C GLU A 628 -15.69 14.71 -30.91
N ASP A 629 -16.55 15.16 -31.84
CA ASP A 629 -16.15 15.68 -33.14
C ASP A 629 -15.37 17.01 -32.94
N ASP A 630 -14.07 16.88 -32.71
CA ASP A 630 -13.08 17.95 -32.48
C ASP A 630 -12.81 18.79 -33.78
N GLU A 631 -13.86 19.30 -34.44
CA GLU A 631 -13.82 20.30 -35.53
C GLU A 631 -14.40 21.66 -35.08
N ASP A 632 -13.78 22.32 -34.11
CA ASP A 632 -13.93 23.78 -33.93
C ASP A 632 -12.59 24.47 -33.60
N ASP A 633 -12.03 25.20 -34.57
CA ASP A 633 -10.88 26.09 -34.42
C ASP A 633 -11.31 27.38 -33.66
N GLY A 634 -11.78 27.22 -32.42
CA GLY A 634 -12.43 28.25 -31.60
C GLY A 634 -11.76 28.45 -30.22
N ALA A 635 -10.92 29.47 -30.10
CA ALA A 635 -10.12 29.81 -28.92
C ALA A 635 -10.83 29.67 -27.53
N GLY A 636 -10.44 28.66 -26.74
CA GLY A 636 -10.86 28.57 -25.32
C GLY A 636 -10.26 27.41 -24.50
N GLY A 637 -10.20 26.20 -25.08
CA GLY A 637 -9.82 24.98 -24.35
C GLY A 637 -8.31 24.68 -24.29
N LYS A 638 -7.60 25.18 -23.27
CA LYS A 638 -6.28 24.63 -22.92
C LYS A 638 -6.44 23.29 -22.18
N GLY A 639 -6.50 22.20 -22.94
CA GLY A 639 -6.66 20.85 -22.38
C GLY A 639 -5.55 20.45 -21.40
N SER A 640 -5.95 19.77 -20.31
CA SER A 640 -5.11 19.36 -19.17
C SER A 640 -3.75 18.76 -19.57
N GLY A 641 -3.70 17.95 -20.63
CA GLY A 641 -2.48 17.28 -21.08
C GLY A 641 -1.34 18.19 -21.56
N ASP A 642 -1.61 19.42 -22.04
CA ASP A 642 -0.52 20.36 -22.40
C ASP A 642 0.11 21.02 -21.16
N ASP A 643 -0.69 21.18 -20.10
CA ASP A 643 -0.23 21.66 -18.79
C ASP A 643 0.60 20.58 -18.07
N GLU A 644 0.15 19.32 -18.06
CA GLU A 644 0.99 18.19 -17.60
C GLU A 644 2.32 18.10 -18.34
N ARG A 645 2.29 18.15 -19.68
CA ARG A 645 3.51 18.06 -20.50
C ARG A 645 4.48 19.20 -20.18
N SER A 646 3.96 20.40 -19.94
CA SER A 646 4.75 21.56 -19.54
C SER A 646 5.38 21.37 -18.16
N LYS A 647 4.60 20.89 -17.17
CA LYS A 647 5.08 20.55 -15.82
C LYS A 647 6.16 19.46 -15.85
N ARG A 648 5.96 18.38 -16.62
CA ARG A 648 6.96 17.31 -16.77
C ARG A 648 8.30 17.84 -17.30
N TRP A 649 8.28 18.70 -18.33
CA TRP A 649 9.51 19.35 -18.82
C TRP A 649 10.19 20.25 -17.78
N VAL A 650 9.42 21.00 -16.98
CA VAL A 650 9.97 21.81 -15.87
C VAL A 650 10.68 20.94 -14.83
N ARG A 651 10.10 19.80 -14.44
CA ARG A 651 10.77 18.85 -13.52
C ARG A 651 12.02 18.23 -14.14
N ILE A 652 11.99 17.90 -15.43
CA ILE A 652 13.14 17.35 -16.17
C ILE A 652 14.30 18.34 -16.18
N VAL A 653 14.09 19.61 -16.56
CA VAL A 653 15.19 20.59 -16.65
C VAL A 653 15.80 20.93 -15.30
N ARG A 654 14.99 21.04 -14.25
CA ARG A 654 15.49 21.26 -12.88
C ARG A 654 16.32 20.09 -12.39
N SER A 655 15.84 18.87 -12.63
CA SER A 655 16.59 17.65 -12.29
C SER A 655 17.91 17.57 -13.06
N ALA A 656 17.93 17.95 -14.33
CA ALA A 656 19.14 17.97 -15.15
C ALA A 656 20.21 18.94 -14.60
N VAL A 657 19.81 20.18 -14.24
CA VAL A 657 20.70 21.18 -13.65
C VAL A 657 21.22 20.72 -12.28
N GLU A 658 20.33 20.26 -11.39
CA GLU A 658 20.71 19.77 -10.05
C GLU A 658 21.62 18.52 -10.09
N ILE A 659 21.59 17.73 -11.18
CA ILE A 659 22.54 16.65 -11.41
C ILE A 659 23.90 17.21 -11.87
N ALA A 660 23.93 18.18 -12.78
CA ALA A 660 25.16 18.82 -13.26
C ALA A 660 25.90 19.59 -12.14
N ASP A 661 25.17 20.24 -11.22
CA ASP A 661 25.74 20.93 -10.06
C ASP A 661 26.45 19.97 -9.07
N VAL A 662 26.22 18.66 -9.19
CA VAL A 662 26.61 17.63 -8.22
C VAL A 662 27.53 16.56 -8.80
N VAL A 663 27.55 16.33 -10.11
CA VAL A 663 28.30 15.23 -10.73
C VAL A 663 29.54 15.75 -11.45
N ASP A 664 30.71 15.50 -10.86
CA ASP A 664 32.01 15.90 -11.38
C ASP A 664 32.27 15.34 -12.80
N GLY A 665 32.12 16.20 -13.82
CA GLY A 665 32.28 15.84 -15.23
C GLY A 665 30.98 15.68 -16.03
N PHE A 666 29.81 15.95 -15.43
CA PHE A 666 28.56 16.18 -16.17
C PHE A 666 28.22 17.67 -16.08
N SER A 667 28.26 18.41 -17.20
CA SER A 667 28.11 19.87 -17.18
C SER A 667 27.09 20.38 -18.19
N TRP A 668 26.45 21.49 -17.85
CA TRP A 668 25.61 22.29 -18.74
C TRP A 668 26.35 23.57 -19.13
N VAL A 669 26.37 23.90 -20.42
CA VAL A 669 26.93 25.18 -20.89
C VAL A 669 25.85 26.25 -20.73
N GLU A 670 26.01 27.10 -19.71
CA GLU A 670 24.98 28.09 -19.32
C GLU A 670 24.50 28.99 -20.46
N GLY A 671 23.20 29.28 -20.49
CA GLY A 671 22.56 30.06 -21.56
C GLY A 671 22.36 29.28 -22.87
N THR A 672 22.80 28.02 -22.95
CA THR A 672 22.65 27.17 -24.15
C THR A 672 21.77 25.94 -23.87
N ARG A 673 21.68 25.01 -24.84
CA ARG A 673 21.14 23.65 -24.64
C ARG A 673 22.22 22.58 -24.79
N GLU A 674 23.48 22.96 -24.64
CA GLU A 674 24.61 22.05 -24.76
C GLU A 674 24.92 21.44 -23.40
N TRP A 675 25.00 20.12 -23.36
CA TRP A 675 25.30 19.30 -22.19
C TRP A 675 26.49 18.43 -22.53
N ARG A 676 27.42 18.25 -21.60
CA ARG A 676 28.70 17.58 -21.87
C ARG A 676 29.06 16.56 -20.80
N VAL A 677 29.67 15.48 -21.28
CA VAL A 677 30.31 14.44 -20.47
C VAL A 677 31.82 14.61 -20.65
N GLU A 678 32.51 15.08 -19.61
CA GLU A 678 33.92 15.51 -19.65
C GLU A 678 34.68 15.01 -18.40
N GLY A 679 35.99 15.31 -18.35
CA GLY A 679 36.78 15.25 -17.12
C GLY A 679 36.85 13.87 -16.46
N VAL A 680 36.39 13.78 -15.21
CA VAL A 680 36.44 12.56 -14.38
C VAL A 680 35.39 11.54 -14.81
N LEU A 681 34.26 11.99 -15.37
CA LEU A 681 33.15 11.13 -15.77
C LEU A 681 33.47 10.41 -17.08
N ALA A 682 33.90 11.15 -18.12
CA ALA A 682 34.32 10.58 -19.41
C ALA A 682 35.54 9.62 -19.33
N ARG A 683 36.24 9.58 -18.19
CA ARG A 683 37.35 8.64 -17.92
C ARG A 683 36.92 7.37 -17.19
N LYS A 684 35.68 7.30 -16.69
CA LYS A 684 35.10 6.07 -16.15
C LYS A 684 34.45 5.34 -17.34
N PRO A 685 34.86 4.12 -17.69
CA PRO A 685 34.10 3.34 -18.66
C PRO A 685 32.69 3.10 -18.10
N GLU A 686 31.67 3.33 -18.91
CA GLU A 686 30.31 2.85 -18.62
C GLU A 686 30.33 1.32 -18.52
N SER A 687 29.56 0.77 -17.56
CA SER A 687 29.69 -0.62 -17.10
C SER A 687 28.90 -1.65 -17.91
#